data_AF-A0A9D2R5R9-F1
#
_entry.id   AF-A0A9D2R5R9-F1
#
_cell.length_a   1.000
_cell.length_b   1.000
_cell.length_c   1.000
_cell.angle_alpha   90.00
_cell.angle_beta   90.00
_cell.angle_gamma   90.00
#
_symmetry.space_group_name_H-M   'P 1'
#
loop_
_entity.id
_entity.type
_entity.pdbx_description
1 polymer ?
#
loop_
_entity_poly.entity_id
_entity_poly.type
_entity_poly.pdbx_seq_one_letter_code
_entity_poly.pdbx_strand_id
1 'polypeptide(L)'
;MEKQGNGAERAVNGAYKRNPDDTSRPFTGWEAAETGTQSLVLDLEFAVSFDRYVIKHDNSTSGLGKERNTDSFKVQVLEEGVTLDEAEESDWITVDEVTGNTEDVTDKKLDEAVRTRYVRLLIEKPTAEDGDNTARISQFELYCDDNYAESLATPEKGASVTASSNPYNNMNNIIDDTWYKDKNGVNDYSGWTSVNGKMPQWAQIDLGEDRTFDEWGMVHSGNEMLVQDLYASGNDTADHHSSFPTGYRRFNPRDFKVSYKAEGDEEWTVLEDVKGNTSGLTAQKLDAPVTARYIRIDYTTGEQYKPGTTTLDPNQRARLAKFYLFDNEQSSFYTMPVEESPSADTAAEPAVMSLASAQDDFLEQLDIAKAEVNTDMTLGEVPVSMNTWIYPDEDILVTRLTSKGSEDQMIEVDVWGKEKLASLTPASNVDMDKTHPLAESLSGVDGEIVWGSRTTNVADDVMKDGTVHKARWMSEIAMASRVIGGEDAAYANSGNEGKIRVTVPAGETVTIVTGIHCEENQEPDAENGAEGAAVQKAVAKISELDTDEEISGLYEQHLKWWQDYYKLSYADFGDKNLNRLYYGSQYLFACCTREGETAPGLYGVWTNNDRMKWQGDYHLNYNFQSPYYGSYSSNRLREFSQPLFEVIARNIDKGLASAADPDCIKSIESTWYWATREDLHNGIEDAVLYPVGIKQYDTPFGSSYLNQTMNALFCASQVLLYYRYTLDKEWLFEEHETPEGNTYTLYDFLVYDANFYAQWIEKKGLRIDDEYIKDSPSGLDGHALTKKHSQNYTDKYPEYTEDMGDDYCYVLYDGSQEGSFDFNPSVITGGVKNLMEGLIEIGKEHAPSAEKYEMWQDIADHIVGPEVTIFERNGKEIFGLSEDRGIRSISAPVNMEFVHPGDQLGFDSDPYLLEVGCNTMDQANWGSVNSTPKAPTMAARVQYDADKLVSKINTYVISKMRANYYVDDNTHGWEKVGVREALNNMMV
;
A
#
# COMPACT_ATOMS: atom_id res chain seq x y z
N MET A 1 21.19 -48.97 12.29
CA MET A 1 22.37 -48.20 12.76
C MET A 1 23.14 -47.64 11.58
N GLU A 2 23.40 -46.34 11.56
CA GLU A 2 24.23 -45.68 10.55
C GLU A 2 25.72 -46.02 10.72
N LYS A 3 26.48 -46.06 9.62
CA LYS A 3 27.94 -46.23 9.71
C LYS A 3 28.62 -44.90 10.10
N GLN A 4 29.65 -45.00 10.94
CA GLN A 4 30.44 -43.84 11.37
C GLN A 4 30.99 -43.05 10.16
N GLY A 5 30.51 -41.82 9.98
CA GLY A 5 30.90 -40.92 8.88
C GLY A 5 29.90 -40.83 7.72
N ASN A 6 28.82 -41.61 7.71
CA ASN A 6 27.81 -41.67 6.63
C ASN A 6 26.37 -41.53 7.20
N GLY A 7 26.09 -40.39 7.87
CA GLY A 7 24.79 -40.10 8.48
C GLY A 7 23.76 -39.52 7.49
N ALA A 8 22.47 -39.59 7.86
CA ALA A 8 21.34 -39.14 7.05
C ALA A 8 21.47 -37.68 6.56
N GLU A 9 22.07 -36.80 7.36
CA GLU A 9 22.28 -35.38 7.05
C GLU A 9 23.14 -35.14 5.79
N ARG A 10 23.97 -36.12 5.40
CA ARG A 10 24.84 -36.01 4.22
C ARG A 10 24.09 -36.27 2.91
N ALA A 11 22.90 -36.85 2.97
CA ALA A 11 22.05 -37.06 1.80
C ALA A 11 21.27 -35.80 1.38
N VAL A 12 21.25 -34.75 2.21
CA VAL A 12 20.40 -33.55 2.00
C VAL A 12 21.16 -32.23 1.97
N ASN A 13 22.41 -32.17 2.45
CA ASN A 13 23.14 -30.90 2.65
C ASN A 13 23.87 -30.33 1.41
N GLY A 14 23.57 -30.81 0.20
CA GLY A 14 24.13 -30.26 -1.05
C GLY A 14 25.66 -30.29 -1.19
N ALA A 15 26.39 -31.02 -0.33
CA ALA A 15 27.86 -31.08 -0.35
C ALA A 15 28.43 -31.99 -1.45
N TYR A 16 27.93 -31.87 -2.68
CA TYR A 16 28.46 -32.54 -3.86
C TYR A 16 29.61 -31.72 -4.47
N LYS A 17 30.76 -31.64 -3.78
CA LYS A 17 32.01 -31.24 -4.43
C LYS A 17 33.06 -32.31 -4.24
N ARG A 18 33.15 -33.20 -5.23
CA ARG A 18 34.31 -34.08 -5.43
C ARG A 18 35.55 -33.19 -5.51
N ASN A 19 36.51 -33.37 -4.60
CA ASN A 19 37.81 -32.71 -4.73
C ASN A 19 38.47 -33.25 -6.03
N PRO A 20 38.71 -32.42 -7.06
CA PRO A 20 39.27 -32.89 -8.32
C PRO A 20 40.64 -33.56 -8.14
N ASP A 21 41.34 -33.20 -7.07
CA ASP A 21 42.72 -33.60 -6.79
C ASP A 21 42.84 -34.83 -5.88
N ASP A 22 41.74 -35.31 -5.28
CA ASP A 22 41.73 -36.51 -4.41
C ASP A 22 40.71 -37.55 -4.91
N THR A 23 41.19 -38.46 -5.75
CA THR A 23 40.41 -39.60 -6.27
C THR A 23 40.41 -40.81 -5.33
N SER A 24 41.01 -40.71 -4.14
CA SER A 24 41.24 -41.87 -3.27
C SER A 24 40.01 -42.30 -2.47
N ARG A 25 38.93 -41.51 -2.45
CA ARG A 25 37.69 -41.83 -1.73
C ARG A 25 36.42 -41.50 -2.53
N PRO A 26 35.57 -42.50 -2.84
CA PRO A 26 34.24 -42.26 -3.39
C PRO A 26 33.33 -41.56 -2.37
N PHE A 27 32.42 -40.70 -2.84
CA PHE A 27 31.39 -40.11 -1.98
C PHE A 27 30.22 -41.09 -1.83
N THR A 28 29.93 -41.45 -0.59
CA THR A 28 28.72 -42.16 -0.16
C THR A 28 28.07 -41.25 0.88
N GLY A 29 26.81 -40.85 0.67
CA GLY A 29 26.08 -39.94 1.55
C GLY A 29 25.68 -40.64 2.84
N TRP A 30 24.49 -41.22 2.83
CA TRP A 30 23.95 -42.07 3.90
C TRP A 30 24.25 -43.54 3.63
N GLU A 31 24.68 -44.29 4.66
CA GLU A 31 24.92 -45.74 4.57
C GLU A 31 24.44 -46.49 5.83
N ALA A 32 23.61 -47.51 5.63
CA ALA A 32 23.10 -48.38 6.69
C ALA A 32 23.31 -49.87 6.34
N ALA A 33 23.96 -50.63 7.24
CA ALA A 33 24.36 -52.03 7.00
C ALA A 33 23.66 -53.05 7.93
N GLU A 34 22.35 -52.93 8.10
CA GLU A 34 21.54 -53.89 8.87
C GLU A 34 20.74 -54.82 7.95
N THR A 35 20.42 -56.03 8.44
CA THR A 35 19.47 -56.93 7.78
C THR A 35 18.04 -56.50 8.09
N GLY A 36 17.25 -56.10 7.10
CA GLY A 36 15.87 -55.63 7.26
C GLY A 36 15.51 -54.52 6.27
N THR A 37 14.33 -53.90 6.45
CA THR A 37 13.91 -52.67 5.77
C THR A 37 14.61 -51.47 6.42
N GLN A 38 15.14 -50.54 5.62
CA GLN A 38 15.74 -49.29 6.13
C GLN A 38 14.94 -48.09 5.63
N SER A 39 14.99 -46.97 6.34
CA SER A 39 14.35 -45.74 5.89
C SER A 39 15.21 -44.51 6.12
N LEU A 40 15.05 -43.52 5.26
CA LEU A 40 15.57 -42.16 5.39
C LEU A 40 14.37 -41.22 5.47
N VAL A 41 14.25 -40.42 6.54
CA VAL A 41 13.16 -39.46 6.71
C VAL A 41 13.71 -38.04 6.58
N LEU A 42 13.09 -37.26 5.70
CA LEU A 42 13.25 -35.82 5.59
C LEU A 42 12.23 -35.15 6.49
N ASP A 43 12.69 -34.37 7.47
CA ASP A 43 11.86 -33.36 8.12
C ASP A 43 12.09 -32.04 7.37
N LEU A 44 11.06 -31.56 6.69
CA LEU A 44 11.09 -30.31 5.92
C LEU A 44 10.88 -29.09 6.82
N GLU A 45 10.87 -29.30 8.14
CA GLU A 45 10.58 -28.35 9.23
C GLU A 45 9.13 -27.85 9.23
N PHE A 46 8.50 -27.79 8.06
CA PHE A 46 7.10 -27.46 7.84
C PHE A 46 6.51 -28.19 6.63
N ALA A 47 5.17 -28.23 6.56
CA ALA A 47 4.48 -28.78 5.40
C ALA A 47 4.72 -27.94 4.14
N VAL A 48 5.39 -28.53 3.15
CA VAL A 48 5.64 -27.94 1.83
C VAL A 48 5.08 -28.83 0.74
N SER A 49 4.70 -28.22 -0.37
CA SER A 49 4.30 -28.96 -1.58
C SER A 49 5.53 -29.36 -2.37
N PHE A 50 5.58 -30.60 -2.83
CA PHE A 50 6.54 -31.03 -3.83
C PHE A 50 5.81 -31.91 -4.85
N ASP A 51 6.19 -31.80 -6.11
CA ASP A 51 5.64 -32.62 -7.19
C ASP A 51 6.72 -33.46 -7.89
N ARG A 52 7.98 -33.38 -7.43
CA ARG A 52 9.08 -34.16 -7.98
C ARG A 52 10.12 -34.50 -6.91
N TYR A 53 10.75 -35.65 -7.06
CA TYR A 53 11.85 -36.06 -6.21
C TYR A 53 13.02 -36.64 -7.03
N VAL A 54 14.23 -36.45 -6.51
CA VAL A 54 15.46 -36.98 -7.13
C VAL A 54 16.27 -37.74 -6.09
N ILE A 55 16.62 -38.97 -6.42
CA ILE A 55 17.47 -39.85 -5.62
C ILE A 55 18.72 -40.16 -6.43
N LYS A 56 19.88 -39.70 -5.95
CA LYS A 56 21.17 -40.12 -6.48
C LYS A 56 21.63 -41.33 -5.68
N HIS A 57 21.69 -42.48 -6.35
CA HIS A 57 22.15 -43.74 -5.76
C HIS A 57 23.67 -43.74 -5.63
N ASP A 58 24.20 -44.68 -4.85
CA ASP A 58 25.63 -44.70 -4.53
C ASP A 58 26.54 -44.76 -5.76
N ASN A 59 26.16 -45.47 -6.83
CA ASN A 59 27.00 -45.53 -8.03
C ASN A 59 27.13 -44.19 -8.74
N SER A 60 26.10 -43.32 -8.68
CA SER A 60 26.10 -41.97 -9.28
C SER A 60 27.28 -41.13 -8.80
N THR A 61 27.67 -41.30 -7.54
CA THR A 61 28.74 -40.51 -6.91
C THR A 61 30.00 -41.32 -6.65
N SER A 62 29.88 -42.62 -6.37
CA SER A 62 31.02 -43.49 -6.05
C SER A 62 31.71 -44.07 -7.28
N GLY A 63 30.97 -44.31 -8.38
CA GLY A 63 31.44 -45.02 -9.57
C GLY A 63 31.90 -46.46 -9.29
N LEU A 64 31.43 -47.07 -8.21
CA LEU A 64 31.89 -48.38 -7.73
C LEU A 64 31.12 -49.58 -8.32
N GLY A 65 30.11 -49.37 -9.15
CA GLY A 65 29.32 -50.40 -9.83
C GLY A 65 27.82 -50.29 -9.58
N LYS A 66 27.01 -50.65 -10.59
CA LYS A 66 25.53 -50.55 -10.56
C LYS A 66 24.87 -51.44 -9.50
N GLU A 67 25.55 -52.49 -9.06
CA GLU A 67 25.12 -53.38 -7.98
C GLU A 67 24.97 -52.67 -6.62
N ARG A 68 25.49 -51.44 -6.51
CA ARG A 68 25.38 -50.59 -5.31
C ARG A 68 24.22 -49.60 -5.37
N ASN A 69 23.46 -49.58 -6.46
CA ASN A 69 22.24 -48.79 -6.55
C ASN A 69 21.11 -49.45 -5.77
N THR A 70 20.25 -48.63 -5.18
CA THR A 70 19.06 -49.12 -4.46
C THR A 70 18.14 -49.77 -5.48
N ASP A 71 17.83 -51.05 -5.28
CA ASP A 71 17.06 -51.86 -6.22
C ASP A 71 15.55 -51.62 -6.05
N SER A 72 15.03 -51.61 -4.83
CA SER A 72 13.60 -51.38 -4.58
C SER A 72 13.36 -50.48 -3.36
N PHE A 73 12.51 -49.46 -3.52
CA PHE A 73 12.17 -48.49 -2.49
C PHE A 73 10.80 -47.83 -2.74
N LYS A 74 10.26 -47.23 -1.67
CA LYS A 74 9.04 -46.42 -1.69
C LYS A 74 9.34 -45.00 -1.23
N VAL A 75 8.72 -44.01 -1.85
CA VAL A 75 8.63 -42.64 -1.32
C VAL A 75 7.29 -42.52 -0.64
N GLN A 76 7.31 -42.11 0.62
CA GLN A 76 6.14 -41.99 1.46
C GLN A 76 6.10 -40.62 2.10
N VAL A 77 4.90 -40.17 2.45
CA VAL A 77 4.67 -38.95 3.21
C VAL A 77 3.93 -39.27 4.49
N LEU A 78 4.16 -38.51 5.55
CA LEU A 78 3.37 -38.65 6.76
C LEU A 78 2.06 -37.87 6.61
N GLU A 79 0.95 -38.46 7.09
CA GLU A 79 -0.36 -37.81 7.14
C GLU A 79 -0.27 -36.42 7.79
N GLU A 80 -0.95 -35.43 7.19
CA GLU A 80 -0.90 -34.05 7.66
C GLU A 80 -1.47 -33.93 9.08
N GLY A 81 -0.70 -33.31 9.98
CA GLY A 81 -1.06 -33.18 11.40
C GLY A 81 -0.50 -34.28 12.31
N VAL A 82 0.09 -35.34 11.78
CA VAL A 82 0.75 -36.39 12.59
C VAL A 82 2.23 -36.04 12.79
N THR A 83 2.70 -36.10 14.04
CA THR A 83 4.12 -35.86 14.37
C THR A 83 4.95 -37.13 14.21
N LEU A 84 6.26 -37.00 13.98
CA LEU A 84 7.14 -38.16 13.77
C LEU A 84 7.18 -39.11 14.98
N ASP A 85 7.00 -38.59 16.19
CA ASP A 85 7.00 -39.37 17.45
C ASP A 85 5.68 -40.14 17.68
N GLU A 86 4.59 -39.69 17.05
CA GLU A 86 3.25 -40.31 17.13
C GLU A 86 2.94 -41.23 15.96
N ALA A 87 3.75 -41.16 14.89
CA ALA A 87 3.52 -41.86 13.65
C ALA A 87 3.55 -43.38 13.80
N GLU A 88 2.43 -44.02 13.48
CA GLU A 88 2.34 -45.45 13.25
C GLU A 88 2.60 -45.79 11.78
N GLU A 89 2.91 -47.05 11.47
CA GLU A 89 3.21 -47.47 10.09
C GLU A 89 2.00 -47.28 9.14
N SER A 90 0.77 -47.21 9.68
CA SER A 90 -0.45 -46.91 8.93
C SER A 90 -0.55 -45.47 8.44
N ASP A 91 0.17 -44.56 9.07
CA ASP A 91 0.03 -43.11 8.85
C ASP A 91 0.96 -42.63 7.72
N TRP A 92 1.87 -43.50 7.28
CA TRP A 92 2.75 -43.27 6.13
C TRP A 92 2.05 -43.65 4.83
N ILE A 93 1.78 -42.64 4.01
CA ILE A 93 1.11 -42.76 2.72
C ILE A 93 2.17 -42.91 1.63
N THR A 94 2.13 -43.99 0.86
CA THR A 94 3.03 -44.18 -0.29
C THR A 94 2.59 -43.30 -1.46
N VAL A 95 3.51 -42.44 -1.90
CA VAL A 95 3.29 -41.51 -3.02
C VAL A 95 4.00 -41.97 -4.30
N ASP A 96 5.06 -42.78 -4.20
CA ASP A 96 5.63 -43.51 -5.32
C ASP A 96 6.36 -44.80 -4.89
N GLU A 97 6.48 -45.76 -5.82
CA GLU A 97 7.18 -47.03 -5.62
C GLU A 97 8.08 -47.37 -6.83
N VAL A 98 9.30 -47.82 -6.55
CA VAL A 98 10.29 -48.21 -7.55
C VAL A 98 10.83 -49.59 -7.20
N THR A 99 10.82 -50.51 -8.18
CA THR A 99 11.34 -51.88 -8.00
C THR A 99 12.26 -52.29 -9.15
N GLY A 100 13.35 -52.99 -8.84
CA GLY A 100 14.32 -53.46 -9.85
C GLY A 100 15.13 -52.34 -10.52
N ASN A 101 15.37 -51.23 -9.82
CA ASN A 101 16.13 -50.10 -10.31
C ASN A 101 17.59 -50.48 -10.62
N THR A 102 18.07 -50.08 -11.80
CA THR A 102 19.48 -50.23 -12.22
C THR A 102 20.13 -48.90 -12.61
N GLU A 103 19.38 -47.80 -12.47
CA GLU A 103 19.82 -46.45 -12.80
C GLU A 103 20.58 -45.82 -11.64
N ASP A 104 21.59 -45.01 -12.00
CA ASP A 104 22.41 -44.30 -11.02
C ASP A 104 21.65 -43.14 -10.38
N VAL A 105 20.67 -42.59 -11.09
CA VAL A 105 19.78 -41.52 -10.59
C VAL A 105 18.35 -41.94 -10.87
N THR A 106 17.50 -41.90 -9.84
CA THR A 106 16.05 -41.95 -10.01
C THR A 106 15.51 -40.54 -9.87
N ASP A 107 14.94 -40.03 -10.94
CA ASP A 107 14.34 -38.70 -11.03
C ASP A 107 12.91 -38.90 -11.49
N LYS A 108 11.95 -38.57 -10.63
CA LYS A 108 10.54 -38.86 -10.86
C LYS A 108 9.65 -37.71 -10.39
N LYS A 109 8.69 -37.38 -11.25
CA LYS A 109 7.58 -36.47 -10.96
C LYS A 109 6.40 -37.29 -10.42
N LEU A 110 5.74 -36.78 -9.40
CA LEU A 110 4.50 -37.33 -8.83
C LEU A 110 3.30 -36.87 -9.67
N ASP A 111 2.25 -37.69 -9.67
CA ASP A 111 1.01 -37.41 -10.41
C ASP A 111 0.29 -36.17 -9.87
N GLU A 112 0.40 -35.91 -8.57
CA GLU A 112 -0.13 -34.73 -7.87
C GLU A 112 0.93 -34.16 -6.94
N ALA A 113 0.93 -32.83 -6.76
CA ALA A 113 1.78 -32.20 -5.77
C ALA A 113 1.34 -32.64 -4.37
N VAL A 114 2.27 -33.20 -3.61
CA VAL A 114 2.01 -33.68 -2.26
C VAL A 114 2.48 -32.64 -1.27
N ARG A 115 1.57 -32.21 -0.39
CA ARG A 115 1.88 -31.31 0.72
C ARG A 115 2.12 -32.11 1.99
N THR A 116 3.33 -32.03 2.55
CA THR A 116 3.65 -32.70 3.81
C THR A 116 4.88 -32.07 4.47
N ARG A 117 5.03 -32.28 5.78
CA ARG A 117 6.27 -31.94 6.51
C ARG A 117 7.31 -33.05 6.44
N TYR A 118 6.86 -34.31 6.44
CA TYR A 118 7.76 -35.45 6.54
C TYR A 118 7.69 -36.32 5.28
N VAL A 119 8.85 -36.57 4.68
CA VAL A 119 8.98 -37.46 3.51
C VAL A 119 9.92 -38.61 3.86
N ARG A 120 9.45 -39.84 3.74
CA ARG A 120 10.20 -41.06 4.05
C ARG A 120 10.54 -41.83 2.77
N LEU A 121 11.83 -42.06 2.55
CA LEU A 121 12.33 -43.04 1.60
C LEU A 121 12.48 -44.39 2.30
N LEU A 122 11.57 -45.32 2.06
CA LEU A 122 11.57 -46.67 2.62
C LEU A 122 12.24 -47.65 1.65
N ILE A 123 13.41 -48.16 2.00
CA ILE A 123 14.20 -49.09 1.20
C ILE A 123 13.82 -50.53 1.54
N GLU A 124 13.18 -51.20 0.60
CA GLU A 124 12.76 -52.59 0.72
C GLU A 124 13.83 -53.56 0.22
N LYS A 125 14.62 -53.15 -0.79
CA LYS A 125 15.73 -53.93 -1.32
C LYS A 125 16.94 -53.04 -1.63
N PRO A 126 17.96 -53.02 -0.75
CA PRO A 126 19.12 -52.15 -0.88
C PRO A 126 20.00 -52.34 -2.11
N THR A 127 20.07 -53.55 -2.67
CA THR A 127 20.95 -53.91 -3.79
C THR A 127 20.31 -55.02 -4.64
N ALA A 128 20.73 -55.17 -5.90
CA ALA A 128 20.28 -56.25 -6.80
C ALA A 128 20.61 -57.67 -6.29
N GLU A 129 20.07 -58.72 -6.94
CA GLU A 129 20.40 -60.12 -6.59
C GLU A 129 21.93 -60.34 -6.62
N ASP A 130 22.48 -60.87 -5.52
CA ASP A 130 23.92 -61.03 -5.21
C ASP A 130 24.70 -59.79 -4.70
N GLY A 131 24.03 -58.66 -4.41
CA GLY A 131 24.64 -57.47 -3.81
C GLY A 131 25.00 -57.60 -2.31
N ASP A 132 25.65 -56.59 -1.75
CA ASP A 132 26.12 -56.59 -0.35
C ASP A 132 25.04 -56.22 0.70
N ASN A 133 23.79 -56.07 0.24
CA ASN A 133 22.60 -55.80 1.04
C ASN A 133 22.75 -54.60 1.99
N THR A 134 23.51 -53.59 1.57
CA THR A 134 23.73 -52.36 2.34
C THR A 134 23.02 -51.20 1.66
N ALA A 135 22.14 -50.51 2.40
CA ALA A 135 21.39 -49.35 1.90
C ALA A 135 22.30 -48.13 1.78
N ARG A 136 22.27 -47.47 0.62
CA ARG A 136 23.11 -46.31 0.32
C ARG A 136 22.39 -45.29 -0.53
N ILE A 137 22.32 -44.06 -0.03
CA ILE A 137 21.77 -42.92 -0.77
C ILE A 137 22.80 -41.81 -0.74
N SER A 138 23.22 -41.36 -1.92
CA SER A 138 24.16 -40.26 -2.01
C SER A 138 23.46 -38.93 -1.84
N GLN A 139 22.27 -38.78 -2.44
CA GLN A 139 21.49 -37.56 -2.30
C GLN A 139 19.99 -37.85 -2.45
N PHE A 140 19.17 -37.16 -1.67
CA PHE A 140 17.71 -37.15 -1.79
C PHE A 140 17.23 -35.70 -1.84
N GLU A 141 16.59 -35.31 -2.95
CA GLU A 141 16.17 -33.95 -3.25
C GLU A 141 14.66 -33.93 -3.55
N LEU A 142 13.97 -32.83 -3.19
CA LEU A 142 12.56 -32.59 -3.50
C LEU A 142 12.43 -31.27 -4.27
N TYR A 143 11.51 -31.22 -5.24
CA TYR A 143 11.26 -30.08 -6.10
C TYR A 143 9.75 -29.83 -6.26
N CYS A 144 9.38 -28.58 -6.51
CA CYS A 144 8.04 -28.15 -6.91
C CYS A 144 8.18 -27.35 -8.21
N ASP A 145 7.98 -27.98 -9.36
CA ASP A 145 8.33 -27.41 -10.67
C ASP A 145 7.26 -26.41 -11.20
N ASP A 146 7.67 -25.18 -11.54
CA ASP A 146 6.82 -24.16 -12.20
C ASP A 146 6.93 -24.24 -13.73
N ASN A 147 5.96 -24.91 -14.35
CA ASN A 147 5.99 -25.24 -15.79
C ASN A 147 5.78 -24.02 -16.72
N TYR A 148 5.32 -22.86 -16.22
CA TYR A 148 5.07 -21.68 -17.07
C TYR A 148 6.35 -20.89 -17.36
N ALA A 149 7.09 -20.50 -16.32
CA ALA A 149 8.29 -19.66 -16.44
C ALA A 149 9.34 -20.29 -17.38
N GLU A 150 9.41 -21.61 -17.38
CA GLU A 150 10.42 -22.38 -18.12
C GLU A 150 10.05 -22.62 -19.60
N SER A 151 8.77 -22.51 -19.98
CA SER A 151 8.36 -22.78 -21.36
C SER A 151 8.93 -21.78 -22.36
N LEU A 152 9.34 -22.22 -23.54
CA LEU A 152 9.79 -21.37 -24.65
C LEU A 152 8.65 -20.67 -25.38
N ALA A 153 7.42 -21.18 -25.24
CA ALA A 153 6.23 -20.65 -25.86
C ALA A 153 5.49 -19.72 -24.88
N THR A 154 6.09 -18.59 -24.51
CA THR A 154 5.47 -17.57 -23.64
C THR A 154 5.54 -16.16 -24.26
N PRO A 155 4.57 -15.26 -23.98
CA PRO A 155 4.62 -13.88 -24.44
C PRO A 155 5.88 -13.13 -23.99
N GLU A 156 6.37 -13.42 -22.78
CA GLU A 156 7.61 -12.83 -22.23
C GLU A 156 8.84 -13.19 -23.05
N LYS A 157 8.87 -14.40 -23.62
CA LYS A 157 9.92 -14.86 -24.55
C LYS A 157 9.59 -14.50 -26.01
N GLY A 158 8.65 -13.58 -26.24
CA GLY A 158 8.31 -13.04 -27.56
C GLY A 158 7.37 -13.92 -28.39
N ALA A 159 6.78 -14.97 -27.81
CA ALA A 159 5.85 -15.83 -28.53
C ALA A 159 4.46 -15.17 -28.71
N SER A 160 3.77 -15.51 -29.80
CA SER A 160 2.41 -15.04 -30.10
C SER A 160 1.59 -16.09 -30.82
N VAL A 161 0.25 -15.98 -30.78
CA VAL A 161 -0.64 -16.98 -31.37
C VAL A 161 -1.52 -16.40 -32.46
N THR A 162 -1.64 -17.13 -33.56
CA THR A 162 -2.61 -16.90 -34.63
C THR A 162 -3.46 -18.15 -34.82
N ALA A 163 -4.72 -18.02 -35.21
CA ALA A 163 -5.60 -19.16 -35.41
C ALA A 163 -6.54 -18.98 -36.60
N SER A 164 -6.98 -20.11 -37.16
CA SER A 164 -7.99 -20.19 -38.23
C SER A 164 -9.31 -19.47 -37.92
N SER A 165 -9.70 -19.44 -36.65
CA SER A 165 -10.81 -18.65 -36.14
C SER A 165 -10.65 -18.41 -34.63
N ASN A 166 -11.16 -17.26 -34.15
CA ASN A 166 -11.16 -16.95 -32.72
C ASN A 166 -12.39 -16.08 -32.37
N PRO A 167 -13.52 -16.68 -32.00
CA PRO A 167 -14.75 -15.96 -31.68
C PRO A 167 -14.72 -15.21 -30.34
N TYR A 168 -13.70 -15.42 -29.50
CA TYR A 168 -13.63 -14.86 -28.13
C TYR A 168 -12.39 -13.98 -27.88
N ASN A 169 -11.57 -13.71 -28.90
CA ASN A 169 -10.33 -12.90 -28.80
C ASN A 169 -9.34 -13.38 -27.72
N ASN A 170 -9.30 -14.68 -27.40
CA ASN A 170 -8.49 -15.23 -26.30
C ASN A 170 -7.29 -16.10 -26.72
N MET A 171 -6.94 -16.17 -28.01
CA MET A 171 -5.99 -17.18 -28.52
C MET A 171 -4.58 -17.13 -27.91
N ASN A 172 -4.12 -15.98 -27.39
CA ASN A 172 -2.83 -15.89 -26.70
C ASN A 172 -2.84 -16.58 -25.32
N ASN A 173 -4.02 -16.86 -24.75
CA ASN A 173 -4.13 -17.49 -23.45
C ASN A 173 -3.62 -18.94 -23.44
N ILE A 174 -3.40 -19.57 -24.61
CA ILE A 174 -2.76 -20.88 -24.69
C ILE A 174 -1.26 -20.84 -24.35
N ILE A 175 -0.62 -19.66 -24.39
CA ILE A 175 0.81 -19.47 -24.10
C ILE A 175 1.08 -18.51 -22.91
N ASP A 176 0.06 -17.84 -22.38
CA ASP A 176 0.16 -16.90 -21.26
C ASP A 176 -0.09 -17.63 -19.92
N ASP A 177 0.32 -17.06 -18.78
CA ASP A 177 0.05 -17.61 -17.43
C ASP A 177 -1.38 -17.31 -16.96
N THR A 178 -2.09 -16.46 -17.71
CA THR A 178 -3.44 -16.08 -17.34
C THR A 178 -4.42 -17.22 -17.63
N TRP A 179 -5.07 -17.73 -16.58
CA TRP A 179 -6.27 -18.54 -16.69
C TRP A 179 -7.49 -17.60 -16.73
N TYR A 180 -8.31 -17.71 -17.77
CA TYR A 180 -9.46 -16.82 -17.95
C TYR A 180 -10.54 -17.16 -16.92
N LYS A 181 -10.96 -16.16 -16.13
CA LYS A 181 -12.16 -16.24 -15.29
C LYS A 181 -13.30 -15.52 -15.98
N ASP A 182 -14.47 -16.14 -16.02
CA ASP A 182 -15.66 -15.50 -16.59
C ASP A 182 -16.20 -14.38 -15.66
N LYS A 183 -17.20 -13.63 -16.12
CA LYS A 183 -17.76 -12.47 -15.39
C LYS A 183 -18.39 -12.81 -14.03
N ASN A 184 -18.60 -14.09 -13.72
CA ASN A 184 -19.19 -14.54 -12.47
C ASN A 184 -18.14 -15.14 -11.51
N GLY A 185 -16.84 -15.06 -11.86
CA GLY A 185 -15.76 -15.61 -11.03
C GLY A 185 -15.56 -17.11 -11.20
N VAL A 186 -16.20 -17.74 -12.19
CA VAL A 186 -16.01 -19.16 -12.51
C VAL A 186 -14.79 -19.29 -13.41
N ASN A 187 -13.92 -20.27 -13.12
CA ASN A 187 -12.77 -20.56 -13.98
C ASN A 187 -13.30 -21.03 -15.36
N ASP A 188 -12.79 -20.48 -16.46
CA ASP A 188 -13.04 -20.99 -17.81
C ASP A 188 -11.69 -21.27 -18.47
N TYR A 189 -11.29 -22.53 -18.38
CA TYR A 189 -10.00 -23.05 -18.86
C TYR A 189 -9.91 -23.20 -20.39
N SER A 190 -10.58 -22.31 -21.12
CA SER A 190 -10.59 -22.25 -22.58
C SER A 190 -9.52 -21.27 -23.07
N GLY A 191 -8.27 -21.72 -23.20
CA GLY A 191 -7.18 -20.91 -23.77
C GLY A 191 -7.51 -20.44 -25.19
N TRP A 192 -7.76 -21.37 -26.12
CA TRP A 192 -8.29 -21.08 -27.45
C TRP A 192 -9.51 -21.95 -27.75
N THR A 193 -10.51 -21.37 -28.41
CA THR A 193 -11.70 -22.09 -28.90
C THR A 193 -12.02 -21.67 -30.33
N SER A 194 -12.24 -22.63 -31.23
CA SER A 194 -12.59 -22.35 -32.62
C SER A 194 -14.07 -21.98 -32.81
N VAL A 195 -14.40 -21.41 -33.97
CA VAL A 195 -15.80 -21.27 -34.41
C VAL A 195 -16.46 -22.64 -34.56
N ASN A 196 -17.73 -22.70 -34.18
CA ASN A 196 -18.59 -23.87 -34.25
C ASN A 196 -18.80 -24.37 -35.69
N GLY A 197 -18.67 -25.68 -35.93
CA GLY A 197 -19.18 -26.36 -37.13
C GLY A 197 -18.35 -26.13 -38.39
N LYS A 198 -17.07 -25.76 -38.24
CA LYS A 198 -16.16 -25.41 -39.35
C LYS A 198 -14.90 -26.25 -39.43
N MET A 199 -14.89 -27.48 -38.90
CA MET A 199 -13.71 -28.36 -39.01
C MET A 199 -13.31 -28.61 -40.48
N PRO A 200 -12.01 -28.69 -40.81
CA PRO A 200 -10.85 -28.59 -39.91
C PRO A 200 -10.54 -27.15 -39.47
N GLN A 201 -9.87 -27.01 -38.33
CA GLN A 201 -9.44 -25.73 -37.74
C GLN A 201 -7.99 -25.87 -37.27
N TRP A 202 -7.26 -24.75 -37.16
CA TRP A 202 -5.88 -24.73 -36.70
C TRP A 202 -5.56 -23.55 -35.78
N ALA A 203 -4.54 -23.74 -34.94
CA ALA A 203 -3.84 -22.71 -34.17
C ALA A 203 -2.34 -22.78 -34.45
N GLN A 204 -1.67 -21.65 -34.51
CA GLN A 204 -0.26 -21.50 -34.83
C GLN A 204 0.41 -20.57 -33.81
N ILE A 205 1.51 -21.03 -33.23
CA ILE A 205 2.36 -20.29 -32.32
C ILE A 205 3.58 -19.82 -33.12
N ASP A 206 3.83 -18.51 -33.13
CA ASP A 206 5.08 -17.90 -33.59
C ASP A 206 5.95 -17.63 -32.36
N LEU A 207 7.11 -18.27 -32.27
CA LEU A 207 8.04 -18.16 -31.15
C LEU A 207 8.85 -16.86 -31.15
N GLY A 208 8.62 -15.98 -32.14
CA GLY A 208 9.30 -14.70 -32.34
C GLY A 208 10.62 -14.83 -33.11
N GLU A 209 11.35 -15.92 -32.88
CA GLU A 209 12.61 -16.29 -33.53
C GLU A 209 12.72 -17.82 -33.65
N ASP A 210 13.72 -18.30 -34.40
CA ASP A 210 14.04 -19.73 -34.44
C ASP A 210 14.55 -20.18 -33.06
N ARG A 211 13.81 -21.07 -32.41
CA ARG A 211 14.16 -21.68 -31.12
C ARG A 211 14.34 -23.18 -31.28
N THR A 212 15.31 -23.75 -30.56
CA THR A 212 15.50 -25.20 -30.46
C THR A 212 14.70 -25.74 -29.29
N PHE A 213 14.07 -26.90 -29.47
CA PHE A 213 13.34 -27.61 -28.43
C PHE A 213 13.38 -29.10 -28.71
N ASP A 214 13.19 -29.91 -27.69
CA ASP A 214 13.17 -31.37 -27.79
C ASP A 214 11.95 -31.99 -27.10
N GLU A 215 11.04 -31.16 -26.59
CA GLU A 215 9.77 -31.58 -26.02
C GLU A 215 8.65 -30.56 -26.28
N TRP A 216 7.44 -31.05 -26.52
CA TRP A 216 6.23 -30.24 -26.56
C TRP A 216 5.09 -30.90 -25.78
N GLY A 217 4.19 -30.06 -25.24
CA GLY A 217 3.07 -30.49 -24.42
C GLY A 217 1.81 -29.66 -24.66
N MET A 218 0.65 -30.28 -24.49
CA MET A 218 -0.66 -29.69 -24.69
C MET A 218 -1.61 -30.12 -23.58
N VAL A 219 -2.18 -29.15 -22.88
CA VAL A 219 -3.32 -29.37 -21.97
C VAL A 219 -4.59 -29.08 -22.74
N HIS A 220 -5.45 -30.08 -22.89
CA HIS A 220 -6.72 -29.95 -23.59
C HIS A 220 -7.80 -29.40 -22.65
N SER A 221 -8.77 -28.65 -23.17
CA SER A 221 -9.84 -28.06 -22.32
C SER A 221 -10.79 -29.08 -21.70
N GLY A 222 -10.73 -30.35 -22.11
CA GLY A 222 -11.45 -31.46 -21.47
C GLY A 222 -10.60 -32.25 -20.47
N ASN A 223 -9.43 -31.72 -20.08
CA ASN A 223 -8.58 -32.35 -19.07
C ASN A 223 -9.34 -32.55 -17.76
N GLU A 224 -9.20 -33.73 -17.17
CA GLU A 224 -9.95 -34.16 -15.98
C GLU A 224 -9.84 -33.14 -14.84
N MET A 225 -8.63 -32.65 -14.53
CA MET A 225 -8.41 -31.70 -13.44
C MET A 225 -9.09 -30.34 -13.72
N LEU A 226 -9.01 -29.87 -14.96
CA LEU A 226 -9.68 -28.63 -15.39
C LEU A 226 -11.21 -28.78 -15.31
N VAL A 227 -11.73 -29.96 -15.64
CA VAL A 227 -13.17 -30.27 -15.56
C VAL A 227 -13.64 -30.33 -14.11
N GLN A 228 -12.87 -30.98 -13.22
CA GLN A 228 -13.21 -31.10 -11.81
C GLN A 228 -13.14 -29.76 -11.08
N ASP A 229 -12.14 -28.92 -11.38
CA ASP A 229 -12.06 -27.59 -10.80
C ASP A 229 -13.18 -26.65 -11.32
N LEU A 230 -13.54 -26.74 -12.62
CA LEU A 230 -14.71 -26.03 -13.13
C LEU A 230 -16.00 -26.47 -12.42
N TYR A 231 -16.13 -27.77 -12.14
CA TYR A 231 -17.27 -28.31 -11.44
C TYR A 231 -17.29 -27.83 -9.97
N ALA A 232 -16.16 -27.89 -9.27
CA ALA A 232 -16.00 -27.40 -7.90
C ALA A 232 -16.28 -25.89 -7.76
N SER A 233 -15.99 -25.10 -8.80
CA SER A 233 -16.34 -23.67 -8.86
C SER A 233 -17.81 -23.39 -9.22
N GLY A 234 -18.65 -24.42 -9.32
CA GLY A 234 -20.10 -24.31 -9.45
C GLY A 234 -20.64 -24.46 -10.87
N ASN A 235 -19.83 -24.90 -11.85
CA ASN A 235 -20.32 -25.23 -13.18
C ASN A 235 -20.79 -26.69 -13.28
N ASP A 236 -22.05 -26.94 -12.91
CA ASP A 236 -22.66 -28.27 -12.92
C ASP A 236 -22.56 -29.01 -14.26
N THR A 237 -22.41 -28.27 -15.38
CA THR A 237 -22.34 -28.86 -16.72
C THR A 237 -20.94 -29.31 -17.14
N ALA A 238 -19.91 -28.95 -16.36
CA ALA A 238 -18.53 -29.33 -16.62
C ALA A 238 -18.34 -30.84 -16.45
N ASP A 239 -18.81 -31.40 -15.34
CA ASP A 239 -18.67 -32.82 -15.06
C ASP A 239 -19.77 -33.66 -15.74
N HIS A 240 -21.02 -33.17 -15.75
CA HIS A 240 -22.17 -33.89 -16.28
C HIS A 240 -23.15 -32.97 -17.04
N HIS A 241 -23.40 -33.23 -18.33
CA HIS A 241 -24.34 -32.46 -19.16
C HIS A 241 -25.49 -33.34 -19.69
N SER A 242 -26.73 -32.83 -19.65
CA SER A 242 -27.94 -33.60 -20.03
C SER A 242 -27.91 -34.21 -21.43
N SER A 243 -27.24 -33.54 -22.38
CA SER A 243 -27.05 -34.02 -23.76
C SER A 243 -25.72 -34.76 -23.99
N PHE A 244 -24.79 -34.67 -23.04
CA PHE A 244 -23.43 -35.25 -23.11
C PHE A 244 -23.02 -35.71 -21.71
N PRO A 245 -23.30 -36.98 -21.35
CA PRO A 245 -23.01 -37.51 -20.02
C PRO A 245 -21.56 -37.34 -19.54
N THR A 246 -20.60 -37.16 -20.45
CA THR A 246 -19.18 -36.93 -20.15
C THR A 246 -18.82 -35.45 -19.91
N GLY A 247 -19.80 -34.54 -19.95
CA GLY A 247 -19.59 -33.11 -19.68
C GLY A 247 -18.59 -32.48 -20.65
N TYR A 248 -17.59 -31.79 -20.10
CA TYR A 248 -16.55 -31.06 -20.81
C TYR A 248 -15.39 -31.97 -21.27
N ARG A 249 -15.29 -33.21 -20.79
CA ARG A 249 -14.31 -34.21 -21.28
C ARG A 249 -14.43 -34.48 -22.78
N ARG A 250 -15.62 -34.20 -23.35
CA ARG A 250 -15.83 -34.23 -24.80
C ARG A 250 -14.93 -33.28 -25.57
N PHE A 251 -14.35 -32.26 -24.93
CA PHE A 251 -13.47 -31.27 -25.54
C PHE A 251 -12.01 -31.70 -25.58
N ASN A 252 -11.69 -32.95 -25.23
CA ASN A 252 -10.43 -33.58 -25.62
C ASN A 252 -10.47 -33.80 -27.14
N PRO A 253 -9.62 -33.13 -27.93
CA PRO A 253 -9.66 -33.24 -29.38
C PRO A 253 -9.27 -34.64 -29.81
N ARG A 254 -10.08 -35.26 -30.67
CA ARG A 254 -9.91 -36.66 -31.06
C ARG A 254 -8.81 -36.85 -32.10
N ASP A 255 -8.77 -36.00 -33.13
CA ASP A 255 -7.84 -36.14 -34.24
C ASP A 255 -7.20 -34.79 -34.56
N PHE A 256 -5.89 -34.67 -34.31
CA PHE A 256 -5.12 -33.45 -34.57
C PHE A 256 -3.69 -33.77 -35.00
N LYS A 257 -3.00 -32.78 -35.55
CA LYS A 257 -1.65 -32.91 -36.07
C LYS A 257 -0.81 -31.74 -35.58
N VAL A 258 0.35 -32.02 -35.02
CA VAL A 258 1.33 -31.01 -34.62
C VAL A 258 2.46 -30.99 -35.64
N SER A 259 2.75 -29.81 -36.17
CA SER A 259 3.80 -29.58 -37.17
C SER A 259 4.63 -28.38 -36.80
N TYR A 260 5.88 -28.33 -37.26
CA TYR A 260 6.79 -27.22 -37.04
C TYR A 260 7.45 -26.75 -38.33
N LYS A 261 8.01 -25.55 -38.28
CA LYS A 261 8.76 -24.95 -39.39
C LYS A 261 9.73 -23.86 -38.90
N ALA A 262 10.94 -23.81 -39.44
CA ALA A 262 11.90 -22.73 -39.18
C ALA A 262 11.60 -21.48 -40.02
N GLU A 263 12.24 -20.36 -39.72
CA GLU A 263 12.16 -19.15 -40.53
C GLU A 263 12.78 -19.37 -41.92
N GLY A 264 12.00 -19.07 -42.97
CA GLY A 264 12.45 -19.19 -44.36
C GLY A 264 12.13 -20.54 -45.03
N ASP A 265 11.69 -21.55 -44.27
CA ASP A 265 11.22 -22.82 -44.83
C ASP A 265 9.84 -22.64 -45.50
N GLU A 266 9.60 -23.35 -46.62
CA GLU A 266 8.30 -23.32 -47.33
C GLU A 266 7.33 -24.42 -46.86
N GLU A 267 7.86 -25.58 -46.46
CA GLU A 267 7.09 -26.78 -46.11
C GLU A 267 7.03 -27.00 -44.59
N TRP A 268 5.93 -27.56 -44.10
CA TRP A 268 5.77 -27.93 -42.69
C TRP A 268 6.25 -29.36 -42.45
N THR A 269 7.02 -29.56 -41.37
CA THR A 269 7.43 -30.89 -40.92
C THR A 269 6.49 -31.36 -39.82
N VAL A 270 5.93 -32.56 -39.95
CA VAL A 270 5.01 -33.13 -38.96
C VAL A 270 5.80 -33.71 -37.79
N LEU A 271 5.52 -33.25 -36.57
CA LEU A 271 6.00 -33.87 -35.33
C LEU A 271 5.16 -35.10 -35.00
N GLU A 272 3.85 -34.94 -34.99
CA GLU A 272 2.92 -36.02 -34.66
C GLU A 272 1.56 -35.88 -35.35
N ASP A 273 0.97 -37.00 -35.76
CA ASP A 273 -0.36 -37.09 -36.35
C ASP A 273 -1.26 -37.98 -35.46
N VAL A 274 -1.87 -37.35 -34.47
CA VAL A 274 -2.66 -38.02 -33.43
C VAL A 274 -4.06 -38.37 -33.96
N LYS A 275 -4.50 -39.60 -33.68
CA LYS A 275 -5.82 -40.12 -34.05
C LYS A 275 -6.48 -40.84 -32.89
N GLY A 276 -7.77 -40.57 -32.70
CA GLY A 276 -8.57 -41.21 -31.66
C GLY A 276 -8.22 -40.82 -30.23
N ASN A 277 -7.50 -39.72 -30.01
CA ASN A 277 -7.09 -39.24 -28.69
C ASN A 277 -8.31 -39.10 -27.77
N THR A 278 -8.19 -39.60 -26.55
CA THR A 278 -9.16 -39.40 -25.46
C THR A 278 -8.56 -38.61 -24.31
N SER A 279 -7.23 -38.44 -24.31
CA SER A 279 -6.49 -37.84 -23.21
C SER A 279 -6.74 -36.35 -23.09
N GLY A 280 -6.78 -35.91 -21.84
CA GLY A 280 -6.78 -34.50 -21.44
C GLY A 280 -5.42 -33.81 -21.56
N LEU A 281 -4.36 -34.61 -21.78
CA LEU A 281 -2.99 -34.15 -21.92
C LEU A 281 -2.33 -34.89 -23.08
N THR A 282 -1.62 -34.18 -23.94
CA THR A 282 -0.76 -34.82 -24.94
C THR A 282 0.59 -34.16 -24.90
N ALA A 283 1.64 -34.94 -24.73
CA ALA A 283 3.01 -34.46 -24.76
C ALA A 283 3.89 -35.48 -25.48
N GLN A 284 4.98 -35.00 -26.06
CA GLN A 284 5.92 -35.83 -26.79
C GLN A 284 7.34 -35.30 -26.61
N LYS A 285 8.20 -36.18 -26.12
CA LYS A 285 9.65 -36.02 -26.20
C LYS A 285 10.14 -36.43 -27.59
N LEU A 286 10.97 -35.61 -28.22
CA LEU A 286 11.52 -35.87 -29.54
C LEU A 286 12.83 -36.68 -29.44
N ASP A 287 13.04 -37.58 -30.39
CA ASP A 287 14.27 -38.40 -30.47
C ASP A 287 15.55 -37.55 -30.67
N ALA A 288 15.39 -36.31 -31.17
CA ALA A 288 16.43 -35.30 -31.28
C ALA A 288 15.80 -33.90 -31.22
N PRO A 289 16.51 -32.88 -30.71
CA PRO A 289 16.03 -31.51 -30.74
C PRO A 289 15.78 -31.03 -32.17
N VAL A 290 14.75 -30.21 -32.32
CA VAL A 290 14.40 -29.56 -33.59
C VAL A 290 14.38 -28.05 -33.40
N THR A 291 14.72 -27.32 -34.47
CA THR A 291 14.64 -25.86 -34.49
C THR A 291 13.39 -25.42 -35.25
N ALA A 292 12.58 -24.56 -34.63
CA ALA A 292 11.40 -23.99 -35.24
C ALA A 292 11.22 -22.53 -34.84
N ARG A 293 10.61 -21.74 -35.72
CA ARG A 293 9.97 -20.48 -35.37
C ARG A 293 8.47 -20.64 -35.22
N TYR A 294 7.87 -21.51 -36.02
CA TYR A 294 6.43 -21.71 -36.04
C TYR A 294 6.06 -23.13 -35.63
N ILE A 295 5.13 -23.25 -34.70
CA ILE A 295 4.45 -24.51 -34.35
C ILE A 295 2.99 -24.38 -34.75
N ARG A 296 2.41 -25.41 -35.36
CA ARG A 296 1.02 -25.42 -35.78
C ARG A 296 0.32 -26.70 -35.37
N ILE A 297 -0.87 -26.54 -34.80
CA ILE A 297 -1.78 -27.62 -34.47
C ILE A 297 -2.98 -27.58 -35.41
N ASP A 298 -3.11 -28.58 -36.29
CA ASP A 298 -4.23 -28.76 -37.20
C ASP A 298 -5.22 -29.80 -36.64
N TYR A 299 -6.39 -29.35 -36.22
CA TYR A 299 -7.48 -30.17 -35.72
C TYR A 299 -8.39 -30.62 -36.87
N THR A 300 -8.52 -31.94 -37.02
CA THR A 300 -9.45 -32.56 -37.97
C THR A 300 -10.74 -33.02 -37.30
N THR A 301 -10.66 -33.45 -36.04
CA THR A 301 -11.81 -33.82 -35.19
C THR A 301 -11.59 -33.20 -33.81
N GLY A 302 -12.37 -32.18 -33.46
CA GLY A 302 -12.16 -31.32 -32.29
C GLY A 302 -12.86 -31.79 -31.01
N GLU A 303 -13.79 -32.74 -31.11
CA GLU A 303 -14.53 -33.28 -29.97
C GLU A 303 -14.64 -34.81 -30.04
N GLN A 304 -14.92 -35.44 -28.89
CA GLN A 304 -15.25 -36.86 -28.79
C GLN A 304 -16.59 -37.20 -29.45
N TYR A 305 -16.78 -38.46 -29.82
CA TYR A 305 -18.08 -38.95 -30.29
C TYR A 305 -19.15 -38.81 -29.20
N LYS A 306 -20.40 -38.71 -29.63
CA LYS A 306 -21.52 -38.80 -28.68
C LYS A 306 -21.46 -40.17 -27.98
N PRO A 307 -21.66 -40.23 -26.65
CA PRO A 307 -21.62 -41.50 -25.94
C PRO A 307 -22.55 -42.55 -26.56
N GLY A 308 -22.01 -43.74 -26.83
CA GLY A 308 -22.75 -44.83 -27.44
C GLY A 308 -22.99 -44.72 -28.95
N THR A 309 -22.39 -43.76 -29.65
CA THR A 309 -22.49 -43.64 -31.12
C THR A 309 -21.12 -43.47 -31.79
N THR A 310 -21.09 -43.64 -33.11
CA THR A 310 -19.92 -43.34 -33.96
C THR A 310 -20.09 -42.04 -34.74
N THR A 311 -21.04 -41.19 -34.30
CA THR A 311 -21.40 -39.95 -35.00
C THR A 311 -20.83 -38.75 -34.28
N LEU A 312 -20.08 -37.91 -35.00
CA LEU A 312 -19.61 -36.61 -34.51
C LEU A 312 -20.77 -35.63 -34.37
N ASP A 313 -20.64 -34.67 -33.46
CA ASP A 313 -21.52 -33.52 -33.48
C ASP A 313 -21.22 -32.67 -34.73
N PRO A 314 -22.23 -32.35 -35.57
CA PRO A 314 -22.04 -31.47 -36.72
C PRO A 314 -21.58 -30.06 -36.32
N ASN A 315 -21.75 -29.69 -35.05
CA ASN A 315 -21.43 -28.39 -34.47
C ASN A 315 -20.20 -28.42 -33.53
N GLN A 316 -19.27 -29.36 -33.74
CA GLN A 316 -18.04 -29.47 -32.94
C GLN A 316 -17.12 -28.23 -33.05
N ARG A 317 -16.28 -28.04 -32.03
CA ARG A 317 -15.19 -27.04 -31.97
C ARG A 317 -13.86 -27.68 -31.63
N ALA A 318 -12.76 -27.07 -32.07
CA ALA A 318 -11.44 -27.34 -31.48
C ALA A 318 -11.25 -26.46 -30.24
N ARG A 319 -10.69 -27.03 -29.17
CA ARG A 319 -10.34 -26.30 -27.95
C ARG A 319 -8.96 -26.72 -27.45
N LEU A 320 -8.19 -25.75 -26.95
CA LEU A 320 -6.88 -25.97 -26.36
C LEU A 320 -6.77 -25.09 -25.10
N ALA A 321 -6.35 -25.66 -23.98
CA ALA A 321 -6.19 -24.90 -22.74
C ALA A 321 -4.82 -24.23 -22.70
N LYS A 322 -3.74 -25.01 -22.83
CA LYS A 322 -2.35 -24.54 -22.81
C LYS A 322 -1.47 -25.32 -23.77
N PHE A 323 -0.40 -24.69 -24.25
CA PHE A 323 0.66 -25.30 -25.03
C PHE A 323 2.01 -24.95 -24.41
N TYR A 324 2.88 -25.95 -24.30
CA TYR A 324 4.21 -25.83 -23.73
C TYR A 324 5.27 -26.36 -24.69
N LEU A 325 6.44 -25.74 -24.66
CA LEU A 325 7.62 -26.11 -25.44
C LEU A 325 8.86 -26.03 -24.55
N PHE A 326 9.70 -27.07 -24.53
CA PHE A 326 10.88 -27.12 -23.67
C PHE A 326 12.15 -27.56 -24.43
N ASP A 327 13.28 -26.97 -24.06
CA ASP A 327 14.63 -27.36 -24.49
C ASP A 327 15.35 -28.01 -23.30
N ASN A 328 15.28 -29.32 -23.24
CA ASN A 328 15.88 -30.06 -22.13
C ASN A 328 17.38 -30.35 -22.35
N GLU A 329 17.98 -29.93 -23.48
CA GLU A 329 19.45 -30.02 -23.66
C GLU A 329 20.18 -28.83 -23.02
N GLN A 330 19.59 -27.63 -23.01
CA GLN A 330 20.15 -26.46 -22.30
C GLN A 330 19.81 -26.46 -20.79
N SER A 331 18.70 -27.08 -20.42
CA SER A 331 18.29 -27.28 -19.02
C SER A 331 17.85 -28.72 -18.83
N SER A 332 18.74 -29.58 -18.34
CA SER A 332 18.55 -31.04 -18.28
C SER A 332 17.50 -31.54 -17.28
N PHE A 333 16.46 -30.76 -16.98
CA PHE A 333 15.63 -30.97 -15.78
C PHE A 333 14.12 -30.85 -15.99
N TYR A 334 13.60 -30.97 -17.21
CA TYR A 334 12.15 -30.85 -17.44
C TYR A 334 11.61 -32.04 -18.24
N THR A 335 10.48 -32.60 -17.81
CA THR A 335 9.59 -33.44 -18.62
C THR A 335 8.16 -33.11 -18.23
N MET A 336 7.27 -32.93 -19.22
CA MET A 336 5.83 -32.90 -18.99
C MET A 336 5.39 -34.26 -18.39
N PRO A 337 4.36 -34.31 -17.53
CA PRO A 337 3.86 -35.58 -17.01
C PRO A 337 3.32 -36.44 -18.18
N VAL A 338 3.82 -37.66 -18.38
CA VAL A 338 3.43 -38.54 -19.50
C VAL A 338 2.83 -39.87 -19.00
N GLU A 339 1.59 -40.10 -19.47
CA GLU A 339 0.85 -41.36 -19.73
C GLU A 339 -0.22 -41.93 -18.75
N GLU A 340 -1.34 -42.36 -19.36
CA GLU A 340 -2.69 -42.63 -18.80
C GLU A 340 -2.99 -44.11 -18.41
N SER A 341 -3.63 -44.30 -17.23
CA SER A 341 -4.79 -45.16 -16.81
C SER A 341 -4.96 -46.65 -17.25
N PRO A 342 -5.45 -47.58 -16.35
CA PRO A 342 -6.91 -47.88 -16.34
C PRO A 342 -7.58 -48.31 -15.00
N SER A 343 -8.81 -47.76 -14.82
CA SER A 343 -10.08 -48.39 -14.38
C SER A 343 -10.34 -48.86 -12.92
N ALA A 344 -11.36 -48.18 -12.36
CA ALA A 344 -12.63 -48.70 -11.81
C ALA A 344 -12.70 -49.32 -10.40
N ASP A 345 -13.66 -48.74 -9.65
CA ASP A 345 -14.53 -49.32 -8.61
C ASP A 345 -13.93 -49.49 -7.19
N THR A 346 -14.28 -48.61 -6.23
CA THR A 346 -15.56 -48.61 -5.49
C THR A 346 -15.48 -47.78 -4.20
N ALA A 347 -16.65 -47.20 -3.84
CA ALA A 347 -17.13 -46.88 -2.48
C ALA A 347 -16.94 -45.46 -1.89
N ALA A 348 -18.04 -44.70 -2.01
CA ALA A 348 -18.78 -43.98 -0.94
C ALA A 348 -18.18 -42.70 -0.29
N GLU A 349 -18.75 -41.56 -0.69
CA GLU A 349 -19.31 -40.41 0.07
C GLU A 349 -18.91 -40.19 1.56
N PRO A 350 -18.76 -38.91 2.01
CA PRO A 350 -19.83 -37.91 1.91
C PRO A 350 -19.44 -36.48 1.50
N ALA A 351 -20.47 -35.79 1.05
CA ALA A 351 -20.52 -34.41 0.59
C ALA A 351 -19.91 -33.37 1.55
N VAL A 352 -19.29 -32.33 0.98
CA VAL A 352 -19.16 -31.03 1.65
C VAL A 352 -19.86 -29.96 0.80
N MET A 353 -20.83 -29.33 1.45
CA MET A 353 -21.73 -28.32 0.92
C MET A 353 -21.01 -27.00 0.63
N SER A 354 -21.57 -26.23 -0.30
CA SER A 354 -21.16 -24.88 -0.63
C SER A 354 -21.21 -23.92 0.55
N LEU A 355 -20.22 -23.02 0.61
CA LEU A 355 -20.09 -21.87 1.52
C LEU A 355 -21.17 -20.81 1.25
N ALA A 356 -22.43 -21.15 1.53
CA ALA A 356 -23.49 -20.18 1.65
C ALA A 356 -24.31 -20.49 2.91
N SER A 357 -24.18 -19.59 3.89
CA SER A 357 -24.95 -19.45 5.15
C SER A 357 -24.48 -20.24 6.39
N ALA A 358 -23.33 -19.82 6.96
CA ALA A 358 -23.12 -19.76 8.41
C ALA A 358 -21.79 -19.04 8.73
N GLN A 359 -21.82 -17.74 9.04
CA GLN A 359 -20.76 -17.14 9.87
C GLN A 359 -21.41 -16.02 10.69
N ASP A 360 -22.10 -16.42 11.76
CA ASP A 360 -22.72 -15.50 12.73
C ASP A 360 -21.70 -14.96 13.76
N ASP A 361 -20.40 -15.34 13.68
CA ASP A 361 -19.43 -15.19 14.79
C ASP A 361 -18.21 -14.26 14.52
N PHE A 362 -18.12 -13.53 13.39
CA PHE A 362 -17.07 -12.50 13.21
C PHE A 362 -17.53 -11.14 13.77
N LEU A 363 -16.80 -10.61 14.75
CA LEU A 363 -17.02 -9.29 15.33
C LEU A 363 -15.69 -8.59 15.57
N GLU A 364 -15.47 -7.44 14.93
CA GLU A 364 -14.33 -6.57 15.20
C GLU A 364 -14.82 -5.23 15.79
N GLN A 365 -14.24 -4.83 16.92
CA GLN A 365 -14.60 -3.62 17.65
C GLN A 365 -13.36 -2.78 17.98
N LEU A 366 -13.31 -1.57 17.43
CA LEU A 366 -12.37 -0.53 17.87
C LEU A 366 -12.93 0.19 19.11
N ASP A 367 -12.34 -0.06 20.27
CA ASP A 367 -12.63 0.65 21.52
C ASP A 367 -11.69 1.86 21.65
N ILE A 368 -12.15 3.02 21.21
CA ILE A 368 -11.35 4.26 21.26
C ILE A 368 -11.10 4.77 22.68
N ALA A 369 -11.89 4.35 23.69
CA ALA A 369 -11.65 4.79 25.07
C ALA A 369 -10.37 4.17 25.65
N LYS A 370 -9.98 3.01 25.11
CA LYS A 370 -8.76 2.30 25.46
C LYS A 370 -7.79 2.17 24.30
N ALA A 371 -8.14 2.64 23.10
CA ALA A 371 -7.40 2.47 21.86
C ALA A 371 -6.93 1.02 21.61
N GLU A 372 -7.88 0.10 21.66
CA GLU A 372 -7.66 -1.32 21.37
C GLU A 372 -8.66 -1.81 20.33
N VAL A 373 -8.24 -2.80 19.54
CA VAL A 373 -9.11 -3.55 18.62
C VAL A 373 -9.37 -4.91 19.25
N ASN A 374 -10.65 -5.23 19.44
CA ASN A 374 -11.09 -6.52 19.92
C ASN A 374 -11.77 -7.28 18.78
N THR A 375 -11.27 -8.47 18.44
CA THR A 375 -11.78 -9.28 17.34
C THR A 375 -12.16 -10.66 17.84
N ASP A 376 -13.43 -11.02 17.70
CA ASP A 376 -13.90 -12.40 17.82
C ASP A 376 -14.07 -12.97 16.42
N MET A 377 -13.46 -14.14 16.19
CA MET A 377 -13.45 -14.79 14.89
C MET A 377 -13.20 -16.29 15.03
N THR A 378 -13.23 -17.00 13.90
CA THR A 378 -12.78 -18.40 13.82
C THR A 378 -11.51 -18.46 12.99
N LEU A 379 -10.43 -19.04 13.54
CA LEU A 379 -9.21 -19.38 12.81
C LEU A 379 -9.24 -20.89 12.55
N GLY A 380 -9.32 -21.30 11.28
CA GLY A 380 -9.61 -22.69 10.94
C GLY A 380 -11.01 -23.10 11.43
N GLU A 381 -11.06 -24.08 12.33
CA GLU A 381 -12.30 -24.51 13.01
C GLU A 381 -12.38 -24.01 14.47
N VAL A 382 -11.35 -23.33 14.97
CA VAL A 382 -11.24 -22.93 16.37
C VAL A 382 -11.72 -21.49 16.55
N PRO A 383 -12.75 -21.24 17.39
CA PRO A 383 -13.14 -19.89 17.75
C PRO A 383 -12.04 -19.25 18.60
N VAL A 384 -11.72 -17.99 18.34
CA VAL A 384 -10.67 -17.23 19.02
C VAL A 384 -11.16 -15.83 19.40
N SER A 385 -10.45 -15.20 20.34
CA SER A 385 -10.57 -13.79 20.65
C SER A 385 -9.20 -13.13 20.55
N MET A 386 -9.15 -11.98 19.91
CA MET A 386 -7.95 -11.17 19.74
C MET A 386 -8.14 -9.82 20.40
N ASN A 387 -7.14 -9.37 21.16
CA ASN A 387 -7.04 -8.00 21.66
C ASN A 387 -5.72 -7.41 21.18
N THR A 388 -5.81 -6.36 20.38
CA THR A 388 -4.66 -5.71 19.72
C THR A 388 -4.59 -4.24 20.10
N TRP A 389 -3.40 -3.77 20.49
CA TRP A 389 -3.15 -2.38 20.86
C TRP A 389 -1.70 -1.99 20.58
N ILE A 390 -1.46 -0.69 20.40
CA ILE A 390 -0.12 -0.11 20.21
C ILE A 390 0.23 0.69 21.45
N TYR A 391 1.37 0.39 22.06
CA TYR A 391 1.84 1.12 23.22
C TYR A 391 2.14 2.59 22.83
N PRO A 392 1.65 3.60 23.57
CA PRO A 392 1.81 4.99 23.18
C PRO A 392 3.26 5.49 23.15
N ASP A 393 4.12 5.04 24.05
CA ASP A 393 5.45 5.66 24.23
C ASP A 393 6.59 4.89 23.55
N GLU A 394 6.33 3.67 23.08
CA GLU A 394 7.27 2.88 22.29
C GLU A 394 6.46 2.23 21.17
N ASP A 395 6.94 2.32 19.93
CA ASP A 395 6.34 1.69 18.73
C ASP A 395 6.25 0.15 18.83
N ILE A 396 5.43 -0.34 19.74
CA ILE A 396 5.25 -1.74 20.13
C ILE A 396 3.78 -2.08 19.95
N LEU A 397 3.52 -2.94 18.99
CA LEU A 397 2.21 -3.52 18.73
C LEU A 397 2.11 -4.85 19.48
N VAL A 398 1.07 -5.01 20.29
CA VAL A 398 0.79 -6.24 21.02
C VAL A 398 -0.52 -6.82 20.53
N THR A 399 -0.54 -8.12 20.25
CA THR A 399 -1.77 -8.88 19.94
C THR A 399 -1.86 -10.09 20.86
N ARG A 400 -2.87 -10.12 21.73
CA ARG A 400 -3.19 -11.28 22.57
C ARG A 400 -4.26 -12.11 21.88
N LEU A 401 -3.93 -13.35 21.52
CA LEU A 401 -4.83 -14.30 20.88
C LEU A 401 -5.18 -15.41 21.86
N THR A 402 -6.44 -15.49 22.25
CA THR A 402 -6.96 -16.50 23.18
C THR A 402 -7.83 -17.51 22.43
N SER A 403 -7.50 -18.80 22.54
CA SER A 403 -8.36 -19.88 22.04
C SER A 403 -9.63 -19.97 22.89
N LYS A 404 -10.79 -20.00 22.23
CA LYS A 404 -12.10 -20.31 22.84
C LYS A 404 -12.55 -21.74 22.53
N GLY A 405 -11.75 -22.51 21.78
CA GLY A 405 -12.03 -23.88 21.40
C GLY A 405 -11.60 -24.89 22.45
N SER A 406 -11.92 -26.16 22.18
CA SER A 406 -11.46 -27.31 22.97
C SER A 406 -10.24 -28.01 22.39
N GLU A 407 -9.81 -27.60 21.19
CA GLU A 407 -8.67 -28.17 20.48
C GLU A 407 -7.59 -27.10 20.30
N ASP A 408 -6.35 -27.56 20.19
CA ASP A 408 -5.21 -26.71 19.88
C ASP A 408 -5.32 -26.18 18.46
N GLN A 409 -4.86 -24.94 18.24
CA GLN A 409 -4.89 -24.30 16.92
C GLN A 409 -3.50 -23.82 16.54
N MET A 410 -2.95 -24.33 15.45
CA MET A 410 -1.73 -23.78 14.87
C MET A 410 -2.04 -22.48 14.11
N ILE A 411 -1.19 -21.48 14.28
CA ILE A 411 -1.23 -20.23 13.52
C ILE A 411 0.15 -19.94 12.89
N GLU A 412 0.13 -19.16 11.82
CA GLU A 412 1.33 -18.54 11.24
C GLU A 412 1.23 -17.02 11.41
N VAL A 413 2.31 -16.40 11.87
CA VAL A 413 2.47 -14.95 12.02
C VAL A 413 3.56 -14.51 11.06
N ASP A 414 3.21 -13.69 10.09
CA ASP A 414 4.12 -13.21 9.06
C ASP A 414 4.48 -11.73 9.25
N VAL A 415 5.77 -11.44 9.15
CA VAL A 415 6.33 -10.08 9.16
C VAL A 415 7.05 -9.84 7.85
N TRP A 416 6.54 -8.93 7.03
CA TRP A 416 7.04 -8.73 5.68
C TRP A 416 6.79 -7.32 5.13
N GLY A 417 7.50 -6.98 4.05
CA GLY A 417 7.35 -5.73 3.28
C GLY A 417 7.26 -6.00 1.78
N LYS A 418 6.53 -5.16 1.03
CA LYS A 418 6.40 -5.33 -0.43
C LYS A 418 7.68 -4.96 -1.18
N GLU A 419 8.24 -5.91 -1.94
CA GLU A 419 9.38 -5.71 -2.85
C GLU A 419 9.04 -4.86 -4.10
N LYS A 420 7.85 -5.03 -4.69
CA LYS A 420 7.40 -4.30 -5.90
C LYS A 420 5.97 -3.78 -5.76
N LEU A 421 5.69 -2.63 -6.37
CA LEU A 421 4.36 -2.05 -6.45
C LEU A 421 3.46 -2.89 -7.38
N ALA A 422 2.33 -3.37 -6.87
CA ALA A 422 1.26 -3.87 -7.73
C ALA A 422 0.73 -2.73 -8.62
N SER A 423 0.61 -3.00 -9.92
CA SER A 423 0.11 -2.07 -10.93
C SER A 423 -1.36 -1.72 -10.66
N LEU A 424 -1.62 -0.64 -9.93
CA LEU A 424 -2.92 0.02 -10.02
C LEU A 424 -3.02 0.64 -11.42
N THR A 425 -4.05 0.23 -12.15
CA THR A 425 -4.30 0.54 -13.56
C THR A 425 -4.04 2.03 -13.83
N PRO A 426 -3.09 2.39 -14.72
CA PRO A 426 -2.84 3.79 -15.00
C PRO A 426 -4.07 4.42 -15.67
N ALA A 427 -4.40 5.64 -15.26
CA ALA A 427 -5.12 6.54 -16.14
C ALA A 427 -4.36 6.57 -17.48
N SER A 428 -5.05 6.23 -18.57
CA SER A 428 -4.48 6.11 -19.91
C SER A 428 -3.53 7.28 -20.21
N ASN A 429 -2.25 6.97 -20.47
CA ASN A 429 -1.17 7.83 -21.02
C ASN A 429 0.07 8.09 -20.13
N VAL A 430 0.35 7.31 -19.09
CA VAL A 430 1.66 7.36 -18.40
C VAL A 430 2.38 6.02 -18.56
N ASP A 431 3.58 6.08 -19.13
CA ASP A 431 4.52 4.95 -19.24
C ASP A 431 5.06 4.63 -17.84
N MET A 432 4.68 3.48 -17.29
CA MET A 432 4.82 3.14 -15.87
C MET A 432 6.22 2.62 -15.50
N ASP A 433 7.08 2.27 -16.46
CA ASP A 433 8.42 1.73 -16.21
C ASP A 433 9.46 2.81 -15.83
N LYS A 434 9.06 4.08 -15.73
CA LYS A 434 9.99 5.21 -15.71
C LYS A 434 9.92 6.12 -14.46
N THR A 435 9.24 5.76 -13.37
CA THR A 435 9.02 6.72 -12.24
C THR A 435 9.02 6.13 -10.83
N HIS A 436 9.75 5.04 -10.56
CA HIS A 436 9.73 4.41 -9.24
C HIS A 436 11.08 4.48 -8.53
N PRO A 437 11.12 4.90 -7.24
CA PRO A 437 12.26 4.58 -6.41
C PRO A 437 12.31 3.05 -6.25
N LEU A 438 13.48 2.45 -6.49
CA LEU A 438 13.68 1.04 -6.18
C LEU A 438 13.54 0.88 -4.66
N ALA A 439 12.73 -0.08 -4.25
CA ALA A 439 12.61 -0.49 -2.86
C ALA A 439 13.15 -1.91 -2.72
N GLU A 440 13.78 -2.19 -1.60
CA GLU A 440 14.23 -3.54 -1.23
C GLU A 440 13.45 -3.97 0.01
N SER A 441 13.14 -5.25 0.11
CA SER A 441 12.57 -5.82 1.32
C SER A 441 13.37 -7.04 1.71
N LEU A 442 13.74 -7.11 2.99
CA LEU A 442 14.57 -8.17 3.55
C LEU A 442 13.83 -8.80 4.73
N SER A 443 14.24 -10.02 5.08
CA SER A 443 13.77 -10.70 6.27
C SER A 443 14.90 -11.47 6.95
N GLY A 444 14.69 -11.82 8.21
CA GLY A 444 15.63 -12.69 8.92
C GLY A 444 15.10 -13.15 10.27
N VAL A 445 15.96 -13.89 10.96
CA VAL A 445 15.71 -14.47 12.28
C VAL A 445 16.87 -14.13 13.21
N ASP A 446 16.57 -13.65 14.41
CA ASP A 446 17.52 -13.43 15.51
C ASP A 446 16.98 -14.11 16.78
N GLY A 447 17.46 -15.34 17.04
CA GLY A 447 16.95 -16.16 18.14
C GLY A 447 15.47 -16.49 17.98
N GLU A 448 14.65 -16.07 18.95
CA GLU A 448 13.18 -16.22 18.96
C GLU A 448 12.45 -14.99 18.40
N ILE A 449 13.12 -14.23 17.53
CA ILE A 449 12.58 -13.03 16.91
C ILE A 449 12.72 -13.16 15.40
N VAL A 450 11.63 -12.98 14.67
CA VAL A 450 11.67 -12.84 13.20
C VAL A 450 11.50 -11.37 12.85
N TRP A 451 12.09 -10.92 11.75
CA TRP A 451 11.95 -9.55 11.31
C TRP A 451 11.78 -9.46 9.80
N GLY A 452 11.13 -8.37 9.38
CA GLY A 452 11.04 -7.92 8.00
C GLY A 452 11.33 -6.43 7.92
N SER A 453 12.11 -6.01 6.94
CA SER A 453 12.39 -4.59 6.68
C SER A 453 12.08 -4.20 5.25
N ARG A 454 11.87 -2.89 5.05
CA ARG A 454 11.69 -2.28 3.74
C ARG A 454 12.46 -0.98 3.65
N THR A 455 13.33 -0.90 2.64
CA THR A 455 14.18 0.26 2.36
C THR A 455 13.70 0.95 1.09
N THR A 456 13.60 2.27 1.13
CA THR A 456 13.27 3.13 -0.03
C THR A 456 14.53 3.63 -0.74
N ASN A 457 14.46 4.01 -2.02
CA ASN A 457 15.58 4.64 -2.73
C ASN A 457 16.91 3.85 -2.65
N VAL A 458 16.88 2.51 -2.83
CA VAL A 458 18.08 1.65 -2.84
C VAL A 458 18.92 1.76 -4.13
N ALA A 459 18.53 2.69 -5.00
CA ALA A 459 19.34 3.10 -6.12
C ALA A 459 19.42 4.62 -6.17
N ASP A 460 20.64 5.06 -6.43
CA ASP A 460 21.10 6.42 -6.64
C ASP A 460 20.22 7.30 -7.55
N ASP A 461 19.51 6.69 -8.52
CA ASP A 461 18.82 7.39 -9.61
C ASP A 461 17.28 7.28 -9.51
N VAL A 462 16.60 8.43 -9.42
CA VAL A 462 15.14 8.59 -9.49
C VAL A 462 14.76 9.27 -10.80
N MET A 463 13.89 8.64 -11.58
CA MET A 463 13.41 9.20 -12.84
C MET A 463 12.17 10.09 -12.65
N LYS A 464 12.22 11.32 -13.15
CA LYS A 464 11.08 12.26 -13.17
C LYS A 464 10.97 12.90 -14.55
N ASP A 465 9.80 12.83 -15.18
CA ASP A 465 9.51 13.44 -16.49
C ASP A 465 10.53 13.07 -17.59
N GLY A 466 11.10 11.85 -17.53
CA GLY A 466 12.13 11.39 -18.46
C GLY A 466 13.55 11.87 -18.17
N THR A 467 13.77 12.55 -17.04
CA THR A 467 15.09 13.02 -16.56
C THR A 467 15.51 12.20 -15.33
N VAL A 468 16.77 11.76 -15.31
CA VAL A 468 17.38 11.12 -14.14
C VAL A 468 17.74 12.20 -13.12
N HIS A 469 17.27 12.05 -11.89
CA HIS A 469 17.64 12.83 -10.73
C HIS A 469 18.32 11.92 -9.71
N LYS A 470 19.17 12.47 -8.84
CA LYS A 470 19.67 11.70 -7.70
C LYS A 470 18.62 11.62 -6.60
N ALA A 471 18.49 10.45 -5.97
CA ALA A 471 17.78 10.34 -4.69
C ALA A 471 18.44 11.29 -3.67
N ARG A 472 17.64 11.85 -2.76
CA ARG A 472 18.13 12.83 -1.77
C ARG A 472 18.25 12.28 -0.37
N TRP A 473 17.43 11.28 -0.07
CA TRP A 473 17.36 10.62 1.21
C TRP A 473 16.81 9.21 1.00
N MET A 474 17.05 8.34 1.97
CA MET A 474 16.47 7.01 2.08
C MET A 474 15.82 6.86 3.46
N SER A 475 14.85 5.97 3.57
CA SER A 475 14.34 5.51 4.85
C SER A 475 14.20 3.99 4.84
N GLU A 476 14.53 3.37 5.97
CA GLU A 476 14.32 1.95 6.24
C GLU A 476 13.33 1.82 7.39
N ILE A 477 12.22 1.11 7.15
CA ILE A 477 11.28 0.69 8.19
C ILE A 477 11.47 -0.80 8.47
N ALA A 478 11.52 -1.19 9.74
CA ALA A 478 11.62 -2.57 10.16
C ALA A 478 10.51 -2.91 11.16
N MET A 479 10.04 -4.15 11.07
CA MET A 479 9.17 -4.79 12.04
C MET A 479 9.87 -6.05 12.53
N ALA A 480 9.88 -6.27 13.85
CA ALA A 480 10.41 -7.47 14.48
C ALA A 480 9.33 -8.06 15.37
N SER A 481 9.08 -9.38 15.31
CA SER A 481 8.04 -10.03 16.10
C SER A 481 8.55 -11.26 16.83
N ARG A 482 7.99 -11.50 18.01
CA ARG A 482 8.13 -12.74 18.77
C ARG A 482 6.81 -13.18 19.38
N VAL A 483 6.81 -14.38 19.95
CA VAL A 483 5.65 -14.94 20.63
C VAL A 483 5.97 -15.31 22.08
N ILE A 484 5.02 -15.05 22.98
CA ILE A 484 5.02 -15.43 24.40
C ILE A 484 3.83 -16.39 24.64
N GLY A 485 4.05 -17.45 25.42
CA GLY A 485 3.00 -18.41 25.79
C GLY A 485 2.80 -19.58 24.80
N GLY A 486 3.64 -19.69 23.77
CA GLY A 486 3.66 -20.82 22.84
C GLY A 486 5.01 -21.51 22.82
N GLU A 487 5.19 -22.49 23.71
CA GLU A 487 6.49 -23.15 23.96
C GLU A 487 7.08 -23.89 22.73
N ASP A 488 6.23 -24.24 21.76
CA ASP A 488 6.61 -24.93 20.51
C ASP A 488 6.74 -23.97 19.31
N ALA A 489 6.93 -22.67 19.55
CA ALA A 489 7.05 -21.70 18.47
C ALA A 489 8.30 -21.96 17.60
N ALA A 490 8.10 -22.06 16.30
CA ALA A 490 9.16 -22.17 15.30
C ALA A 490 9.35 -20.83 14.58
N TYR A 491 10.61 -20.41 14.46
CA TYR A 491 11.01 -19.13 13.88
C TYR A 491 11.84 -19.38 12.61
N ALA A 492 11.36 -18.90 11.48
CA ALA A 492 12.00 -19.09 10.19
C ALA A 492 11.84 -17.85 9.32
N ASN A 493 12.52 -17.81 8.18
CA ASN A 493 12.27 -16.81 7.16
C ASN A 493 12.32 -17.44 5.76
N SER A 494 11.56 -16.86 4.82
CA SER A 494 11.54 -17.27 3.42
C SER A 494 11.38 -16.03 2.54
N GLY A 495 12.34 -15.79 1.64
CA GLY A 495 12.35 -14.57 0.84
C GLY A 495 12.37 -13.30 1.69
N ASN A 496 11.36 -12.45 1.51
CA ASN A 496 11.15 -11.19 2.23
C ASN A 496 10.18 -11.33 3.44
N GLU A 497 9.90 -12.56 3.89
CA GLU A 497 8.97 -12.83 4.99
C GLU A 497 9.67 -13.50 6.17
N GLY A 498 9.60 -12.86 7.34
CA GLY A 498 9.88 -13.50 8.63
C GLY A 498 8.61 -14.21 9.13
N LYS A 499 8.73 -15.47 9.57
CA LYS A 499 7.61 -16.35 9.88
C LYS A 499 7.72 -16.96 11.27
N ILE A 500 6.68 -16.82 12.07
CA ILE A 500 6.52 -17.53 13.34
C ILE A 500 5.36 -18.51 13.17
N ARG A 501 5.60 -19.79 13.43
CA ARG A 501 4.52 -20.77 13.59
C ARG A 501 4.41 -21.15 15.03
N VAL A 502 3.22 -21.08 15.58
CA VAL A 502 3.00 -21.37 16.99
C VAL A 502 1.66 -22.05 17.18
N THR A 503 1.64 -23.02 18.09
CA THR A 503 0.40 -23.63 18.57
C THR A 503 -0.21 -22.74 19.63
N VAL A 504 -1.49 -22.41 19.48
CA VAL A 504 -2.32 -21.79 20.49
C VAL A 504 -3.06 -22.92 21.22
N PRO A 505 -2.68 -23.25 22.46
CA PRO A 505 -3.31 -24.37 23.15
C PRO A 505 -4.79 -24.10 23.44
N ALA A 506 -5.58 -25.15 23.50
CA ALA A 506 -7.02 -25.08 23.80
C ALA A 506 -7.28 -24.31 25.09
N GLY A 507 -8.07 -23.23 25.00
CA GLY A 507 -8.42 -22.39 26.15
C GLY A 507 -7.32 -21.47 26.68
N GLU A 508 -6.12 -21.49 26.09
CA GLU A 508 -4.97 -20.68 26.49
C GLU A 508 -4.79 -19.45 25.60
N THR A 509 -3.84 -18.58 25.99
CA THR A 509 -3.51 -17.35 25.27
C THR A 509 -2.07 -17.38 24.78
N VAL A 510 -1.88 -16.97 23.53
CA VAL A 510 -0.58 -16.67 22.94
C VAL A 510 -0.50 -15.16 22.69
N THR A 511 0.61 -14.55 23.06
CA THR A 511 0.84 -13.11 22.87
C THR A 511 1.89 -12.89 21.79
N ILE A 512 1.52 -12.15 20.75
CA ILE A 512 2.43 -11.68 19.69
C ILE A 512 2.86 -10.27 20.06
N VAL A 513 4.17 -10.05 20.10
CA VAL A 513 4.78 -8.75 20.42
C VAL A 513 5.61 -8.32 19.23
N THR A 514 5.28 -7.16 18.67
CA THR A 514 5.91 -6.63 17.46
C THR A 514 6.53 -5.26 17.74
N GLY A 515 7.84 -5.14 17.64
CA GLY A 515 8.57 -3.87 17.64
C GLY A 515 8.61 -3.28 16.24
N ILE A 516 8.36 -1.99 16.12
CA ILE A 516 8.40 -1.24 14.87
C ILE A 516 9.44 -0.14 15.03
N HIS A 517 10.22 0.11 13.98
CA HIS A 517 11.17 1.22 13.99
C HIS A 517 11.41 1.73 12.56
N CYS A 518 11.56 3.05 12.42
CA CYS A 518 11.94 3.68 11.15
C CYS A 518 13.24 4.48 11.34
N GLU A 519 14.26 4.16 10.54
CA GLU A 519 15.42 5.03 10.38
C GLU A 519 15.19 5.94 9.17
N GLU A 520 14.84 7.18 9.44
CA GLU A 520 14.50 8.18 8.44
C GLU A 520 15.70 9.03 7.97
N ASN A 521 15.52 9.76 6.86
CA ASN A 521 16.46 10.75 6.32
C ASN A 521 17.93 10.30 6.18
N GLN A 522 18.14 9.06 5.77
CA GLN A 522 19.48 8.49 5.60
C GLN A 522 20.09 8.91 4.26
N GLU A 523 21.42 8.82 4.15
CA GLU A 523 22.09 8.94 2.85
C GLU A 523 21.57 7.86 1.88
N PRO A 524 21.25 8.21 0.61
CA PRO A 524 20.92 7.23 -0.41
C PRO A 524 21.99 6.13 -0.52
N ASP A 525 21.56 4.92 -0.88
CA ASP A 525 22.42 3.75 -1.09
C ASP A 525 23.30 3.36 0.12
N ALA A 526 22.92 3.76 1.36
CA ALA A 526 23.61 3.29 2.56
C ALA A 526 23.53 1.75 2.67
N GLU A 527 24.69 1.10 2.88
CA GLU A 527 24.81 -0.37 2.97
C GLU A 527 23.88 -0.92 4.07
N ASN A 528 22.88 -1.71 3.68
CA ASN A 528 21.80 -2.23 4.53
C ASN A 528 21.02 -1.16 5.32
N GLY A 529 20.72 0.02 4.76
CA GLY A 529 19.88 0.99 5.50
C GLY A 529 20.58 1.56 6.74
N ALA A 530 21.85 1.97 6.60
CA ALA A 530 22.78 2.34 7.68
C ALA A 530 23.16 1.16 8.61
N GLU A 531 23.67 0.07 8.04
CA GLU A 531 24.15 -1.12 8.77
C GLU A 531 23.04 -1.95 9.46
N GLY A 532 21.79 -1.85 8.99
CA GLY A 532 20.63 -2.55 9.54
C GLY A 532 20.10 -1.92 10.83
N ALA A 533 20.32 -0.61 11.02
CA ALA A 533 19.98 0.10 12.26
C ALA A 533 18.48 0.04 12.58
N ALA A 534 17.59 0.09 11.59
CA ALA A 534 16.15 -0.02 11.82
C ALA A 534 15.80 -1.41 12.38
N VAL A 535 16.35 -2.47 11.78
CA VAL A 535 16.17 -3.85 12.24
C VAL A 535 16.72 -4.02 13.66
N GLN A 536 17.95 -3.57 13.92
CA GLN A 536 18.57 -3.67 15.24
C GLN A 536 17.74 -2.98 16.33
N LYS A 537 17.21 -1.78 16.05
CA LYS A 537 16.35 -1.04 16.99
C LYS A 537 14.99 -1.70 17.19
N ALA A 538 14.36 -2.19 16.12
CA ALA A 538 13.09 -2.93 16.20
C ALA A 538 13.22 -4.22 17.03
N VAL A 539 14.29 -4.99 16.82
CA VAL A 539 14.61 -6.19 17.61
C VAL A 539 14.87 -5.81 19.07
N ALA A 540 15.75 -4.83 19.33
CA ALA A 540 16.10 -4.41 20.68
C ALA A 540 14.90 -3.94 21.51
N LYS A 541 13.89 -3.30 20.89
CA LYS A 541 12.65 -2.87 21.56
C LYS A 541 11.88 -4.02 22.21
N ILE A 542 11.97 -5.24 21.66
CA ILE A 542 11.18 -6.40 22.12
C ILE A 542 12.02 -7.54 22.71
N SER A 543 13.36 -7.46 22.64
CA SER A 543 14.24 -8.51 23.15
C SER A 543 14.04 -8.79 24.64
N GLU A 544 13.73 -7.77 25.43
CA GLU A 544 13.48 -7.87 26.88
C GLU A 544 12.00 -8.03 27.24
N LEU A 545 11.10 -8.13 26.24
CA LEU A 545 9.66 -8.36 26.46
C LEU A 545 9.35 -9.83 26.20
N ASP A 546 9.69 -10.69 27.17
CA ASP A 546 9.56 -12.15 27.03
C ASP A 546 8.62 -12.80 28.05
N THR A 547 8.03 -12.00 28.94
CA THR A 547 7.07 -12.47 29.94
C THR A 547 5.69 -11.82 29.85
N ASP A 548 4.66 -12.56 30.26
CA ASP A 548 3.30 -12.02 30.41
C ASP A 548 3.18 -10.87 31.42
N GLU A 549 4.08 -10.83 32.43
CA GLU A 549 4.10 -9.77 33.44
C GLU A 549 4.53 -8.43 32.83
N GLU A 550 5.55 -8.44 31.96
CA GLU A 550 6.02 -7.25 31.23
C GLU A 550 4.94 -6.72 30.28
N ILE A 551 4.29 -7.61 29.50
CA ILE A 551 3.21 -7.21 28.61
C ILE A 551 2.01 -6.65 29.37
N SER A 552 1.67 -7.26 30.50
CA SER A 552 0.61 -6.73 31.38
C SER A 552 0.96 -5.33 31.90
N GLY A 553 2.22 -5.12 32.28
CA GLY A 553 2.73 -3.81 32.69
C GLY A 553 2.66 -2.75 31.58
N LEU A 554 2.96 -3.10 30.33
CA LEU A 554 2.80 -2.20 29.18
C LEU A 554 1.31 -1.89 28.92
N TYR A 555 0.42 -2.88 29.03
CA TYR A 555 -1.01 -2.67 28.86
C TYR A 555 -1.61 -1.74 29.94
N GLU A 556 -1.17 -1.86 31.20
CA GLU A 556 -1.58 -0.94 32.27
C GLU A 556 -1.14 0.50 31.99
N GLN A 557 0.08 0.69 31.48
CA GLN A 557 0.60 2.00 31.09
C GLN A 557 -0.16 2.57 29.89
N HIS A 558 -0.45 1.75 28.88
CA HIS A 558 -1.29 2.11 27.74
C HIS A 558 -2.68 2.62 28.16
N LEU A 559 -3.39 1.84 28.99
CA LEU A 559 -4.70 2.24 29.51
C LEU A 559 -4.63 3.53 30.32
N LYS A 560 -3.56 3.71 31.11
CA LYS A 560 -3.34 4.93 31.88
C LYS A 560 -3.12 6.14 30.96
N TRP A 561 -2.32 6.00 29.91
CA TRP A 561 -2.06 7.06 28.95
C TRP A 561 -3.35 7.55 28.29
N TRP A 562 -4.16 6.62 27.75
CA TRP A 562 -5.44 6.98 27.11
C TRP A 562 -6.45 7.55 28.10
N GLN A 563 -6.48 7.03 29.33
CA GLN A 563 -7.31 7.59 30.38
C GLN A 563 -6.91 9.04 30.70
N ASP A 564 -5.61 9.33 30.80
CA ASP A 564 -5.12 10.68 31.10
C ASP A 564 -5.33 11.63 29.90
N TYR A 565 -5.19 11.15 28.67
CA TYR A 565 -5.55 11.88 27.44
C TYR A 565 -7.02 12.33 27.43
N TYR A 566 -7.96 11.44 27.72
CA TYR A 566 -9.39 11.80 27.76
C TYR A 566 -9.78 12.63 28.98
N LYS A 567 -8.98 12.65 30.06
CA LYS A 567 -9.21 13.52 31.22
C LYS A 567 -8.86 14.99 30.95
N LEU A 568 -8.12 15.29 29.87
CA LEU A 568 -7.77 16.67 29.50
C LEU A 568 -9.03 17.52 29.29
N SER A 569 -10.08 16.95 28.70
CA SER A 569 -11.39 17.59 28.54
C SER A 569 -12.52 16.57 28.33
N TYR A 570 -13.71 16.87 28.87
CA TYR A 570 -14.93 16.07 28.70
C TYR A 570 -16.08 16.94 28.18
N ALA A 571 -16.80 16.45 27.18
CA ALA A 571 -17.98 17.10 26.62
C ALA A 571 -19.03 16.03 26.31
N ASP A 572 -20.29 16.29 26.69
CA ASP A 572 -21.43 15.48 26.27
C ASP A 572 -22.46 16.38 25.59
N PHE A 573 -22.63 16.17 24.29
CA PHE A 573 -23.55 16.95 23.47
C PHE A 573 -25.01 16.49 23.60
N GLY A 574 -25.28 15.40 24.34
CA GLY A 574 -26.60 14.76 24.37
C GLY A 574 -27.02 14.17 23.01
N ASP A 575 -26.09 14.10 22.06
CA ASP A 575 -26.27 13.59 20.70
C ASP A 575 -25.16 12.58 20.39
N LYS A 576 -25.57 11.34 20.09
CA LYS A 576 -24.66 10.22 19.84
C LYS A 576 -23.73 10.48 18.65
N ASN A 577 -24.22 11.16 17.61
CA ASN A 577 -23.45 11.43 16.41
C ASN A 577 -22.40 12.52 16.67
N LEU A 578 -22.76 13.58 17.39
CA LEU A 578 -21.80 14.62 17.79
C LEU A 578 -20.73 14.06 18.74
N ASN A 579 -21.13 13.26 19.74
CA ASN A 579 -20.17 12.56 20.62
C ASN A 579 -19.24 11.65 19.80
N ARG A 580 -19.76 10.90 18.82
CA ARG A 580 -18.96 10.07 17.90
C ARG A 580 -17.96 10.90 17.10
N LEU A 581 -18.38 12.06 16.58
CA LEU A 581 -17.51 12.94 15.82
C LEU A 581 -16.39 13.54 16.69
N TYR A 582 -16.75 14.04 17.86
CA TYR A 582 -15.84 14.71 18.79
C TYR A 582 -14.76 13.75 19.30
N TYR A 583 -15.17 12.64 19.94
CA TYR A 583 -14.23 11.67 20.50
C TYR A 583 -13.48 10.87 19.43
N GLY A 584 -14.11 10.59 18.28
CA GLY A 584 -13.42 9.99 17.14
C GLY A 584 -12.32 10.90 16.57
N SER A 585 -12.58 12.21 16.50
CA SER A 585 -11.58 13.18 16.03
C SER A 585 -10.43 13.36 17.03
N GLN A 586 -10.72 13.32 18.34
CA GLN A 586 -9.67 13.29 19.37
C GLN A 586 -8.83 12.03 19.28
N TYR A 587 -9.44 10.85 19.16
CA TYR A 587 -8.73 9.59 18.98
C TYR A 587 -7.76 9.65 17.79
N LEU A 588 -8.25 10.06 16.60
CA LEU A 588 -7.42 10.17 15.41
C LEU A 588 -6.29 11.21 15.56
N PHE A 589 -6.54 12.33 16.25
CA PHE A 589 -5.53 13.34 16.53
C PHE A 589 -4.41 12.80 17.44
N ALA A 590 -4.77 12.09 18.52
CA ALA A 590 -3.82 11.47 19.45
C ALA A 590 -2.94 10.39 18.79
N CYS A 591 -3.47 9.70 17.79
CA CYS A 591 -2.74 8.70 17.01
C CYS A 591 -1.73 9.30 16.03
N CYS A 592 -1.85 10.58 15.67
CA CYS A 592 -1.09 11.16 14.56
C CYS A 592 0.08 12.06 14.97
N THR A 593 0.03 12.67 16.14
CA THR A 593 1.00 13.72 16.49
C THR A 593 1.26 13.76 17.99
N ARG A 594 2.54 13.86 18.36
CA ARG A 594 3.04 13.99 19.74
C ARG A 594 4.35 14.76 19.73
N GLU A 595 4.63 15.51 20.80
CA GLU A 595 5.91 16.18 21.00
C GLU A 595 7.09 15.19 20.94
N GLY A 596 8.17 15.59 20.27
CA GLY A 596 9.35 14.75 20.05
C GLY A 596 9.30 13.91 18.77
N GLU A 597 8.14 13.82 18.11
CA GLU A 597 7.95 13.02 16.90
C GLU A 597 7.80 13.87 15.63
N THR A 598 8.07 13.27 14.47
CA THR A 598 7.89 13.92 13.17
C THR A 598 6.41 14.26 12.92
N ALA A 599 6.14 15.50 12.45
CA ALA A 599 4.79 15.92 12.12
C ALA A 599 4.20 15.06 10.98
N PRO A 600 2.92 14.66 11.06
CA PRO A 600 2.27 13.93 9.98
C PRO A 600 1.95 14.85 8.79
N GLY A 601 2.11 14.31 7.59
CA GLY A 601 1.70 14.95 6.34
C GLY A 601 0.19 14.94 6.11
N LEU A 602 -0.23 15.11 4.85
CA LEU A 602 -1.65 15.23 4.46
C LEU A 602 -2.55 14.07 4.94
N TYR A 603 -1.99 12.87 5.17
CA TYR A 603 -2.75 11.64 5.48
C TYR A 603 -2.59 11.10 6.90
N GLY A 604 -2.05 11.88 7.83
CA GLY A 604 -1.77 11.37 9.17
C GLY A 604 -0.66 10.32 9.10
N VAL A 605 -0.76 9.31 9.98
CA VAL A 605 0.11 8.12 9.98
C VAL A 605 -0.43 6.98 9.10
N TRP A 606 -1.55 7.19 8.37
CA TRP A 606 -2.22 6.14 7.58
C TRP A 606 -1.95 6.27 6.08
N THR A 607 -0.71 6.03 5.68
CA THR A 607 -0.30 5.96 4.27
C THR A 607 -0.40 4.53 3.75
N ASN A 608 -1.42 4.25 2.94
CA ASN A 608 -1.70 2.89 2.45
C ASN A 608 -1.15 2.59 1.05
N ASN A 609 -0.44 3.54 0.43
CA ASN A 609 0.20 3.35 -0.87
C ASN A 609 1.38 4.33 -1.04
N ASP A 610 2.35 3.98 -1.88
CA ASP A 610 3.53 4.83 -2.13
C ASP A 610 3.25 6.03 -3.08
N ARG A 611 2.00 6.21 -3.54
CA ARG A 611 1.59 7.27 -4.50
C ARG A 611 0.46 8.12 -3.91
N MET A 612 0.73 8.70 -2.75
CA MET A 612 -0.21 9.60 -2.09
C MET A 612 -0.48 10.84 -2.98
N LYS A 613 -1.74 11.30 -3.05
CA LYS A 613 -2.05 12.55 -3.75
C LYS A 613 -1.30 13.69 -3.06
N TRP A 614 -0.83 14.66 -3.86
CA TRP A 614 0.05 15.74 -3.39
C TRP A 614 1.29 15.24 -2.62
N GLN A 615 1.72 14.00 -2.88
CA GLN A 615 2.91 13.40 -2.27
C GLN A 615 2.84 13.28 -0.74
N GLY A 616 1.65 13.42 -0.15
CA GLY A 616 1.48 13.43 1.31
C GLY A 616 2.19 14.60 1.99
N ASP A 617 2.44 15.70 1.28
CA ASP A 617 3.20 16.85 1.79
C ASP A 617 2.52 17.60 2.95
N TYR A 618 3.25 18.54 3.53
CA TYR A 618 2.68 19.56 4.42
C TYR A 618 2.02 20.62 3.56
N HIS A 619 0.73 20.44 3.32
CA HIS A 619 -0.06 21.30 2.45
C HIS A 619 -0.58 22.53 3.23
N LEU A 620 0.06 23.68 3.05
CA LEU A 620 0.00 24.83 3.97
C LEU A 620 -1.16 25.81 3.75
N ASN A 621 -1.98 25.64 2.71
CA ASN A 621 -3.09 26.54 2.44
C ASN A 621 -4.36 26.26 3.28
N TYR A 622 -4.27 25.31 4.23
CA TYR A 622 -5.11 25.09 5.42
C TYR A 622 -4.95 23.66 5.95
N ASN A 623 -4.61 22.71 5.07
CA ASN A 623 -4.71 21.28 5.35
C ASN A 623 -3.75 20.84 6.46
N PHE A 624 -2.54 21.38 6.49
CA PHE A 624 -1.56 21.03 7.52
C PHE A 624 -1.93 21.62 8.89
N GLN A 625 -2.55 22.81 8.91
CA GLN A 625 -2.95 23.49 10.13
C GLN A 625 -4.26 22.94 10.70
N SER A 626 -5.21 22.60 9.83
CA SER A 626 -6.57 22.26 10.27
C SER A 626 -6.72 21.03 11.18
N PRO A 627 -5.87 19.99 11.13
CA PRO A 627 -5.89 18.94 12.15
C PRO A 627 -5.69 19.48 13.56
N TYR A 628 -5.00 20.61 13.74
CA TYR A 628 -4.73 21.23 15.04
C TYR A 628 -5.85 22.17 15.49
N TYR A 629 -6.82 22.47 14.62
CA TYR A 629 -8.02 23.21 15.02
C TYR A 629 -8.76 22.40 16.09
N GLY A 630 -9.03 23.03 17.23
CA GLY A 630 -9.67 22.37 18.35
C GLY A 630 -8.73 21.62 19.27
N SER A 631 -7.41 21.65 19.02
CA SER A 631 -6.42 21.14 19.97
C SER A 631 -6.46 21.96 21.26
N TYR A 632 -6.23 23.27 21.16
CA TYR A 632 -6.07 24.15 22.33
C TYR A 632 -7.38 24.35 23.09
N SER A 633 -8.49 24.56 22.37
CA SER A 633 -9.83 24.67 22.96
C SER A 633 -10.32 23.38 23.62
N SER A 634 -9.68 22.23 23.35
CA SER A 634 -9.92 20.97 24.05
C SER A 634 -8.77 20.55 24.99
N ASN A 635 -7.91 21.49 25.37
CA ASN A 635 -6.82 21.31 26.33
C ASN A 635 -5.76 20.28 25.90
N ARG A 636 -5.46 20.23 24.60
CA ARG A 636 -4.34 19.49 24.00
C ARG A 636 -3.37 20.52 23.45
N LEU A 637 -2.29 20.76 24.20
CA LEU A 637 -1.43 21.92 24.01
C LEU A 637 -0.15 21.50 23.28
N ARG A 638 1.02 21.84 23.86
CA ARG A 638 2.34 21.65 23.26
C ARG A 638 2.60 20.19 22.98
N GLU A 639 2.20 19.32 23.90
CA GLU A 639 2.45 17.88 23.87
C GLU A 639 1.84 17.19 22.62
N PHE A 640 0.94 17.85 21.89
CA PHE A 640 0.39 17.39 20.61
C PHE A 640 0.64 18.34 19.43
N SER A 641 0.93 19.62 19.66
CA SER A 641 1.13 20.60 18.58
C SER A 641 2.58 20.93 18.28
N GLN A 642 3.54 20.51 19.12
CA GLN A 642 4.96 20.81 18.93
C GLN A 642 5.49 20.43 17.53
N PRO A 643 5.13 19.26 16.94
CA PRO A 643 5.62 18.91 15.60
C PRO A 643 5.20 19.89 14.49
N LEU A 644 4.01 20.49 14.58
CA LEU A 644 3.58 21.55 13.66
C LEU A 644 4.54 22.75 13.72
N PHE A 645 4.89 23.17 14.93
CA PHE A 645 5.74 24.33 15.17
C PHE A 645 7.19 24.07 14.74
N GLU A 646 7.68 22.84 14.92
CA GLU A 646 8.99 22.43 14.43
C GLU A 646 9.07 22.47 12.91
N VAL A 647 8.02 22.07 12.19
CA VAL A 647 7.96 22.21 10.73
C VAL A 647 8.03 23.68 10.31
N ILE A 648 7.35 24.57 11.04
CA ILE A 648 7.42 26.02 10.79
C ILE A 648 8.85 26.52 11.04
N ALA A 649 9.39 26.32 12.24
CA ALA A 649 10.70 26.83 12.62
C ALA A 649 11.84 26.30 11.73
N ARG A 650 11.84 24.99 11.45
CA ARG A 650 12.87 24.32 10.63
C ARG A 650 12.95 24.86 9.21
N ASN A 651 11.88 25.45 8.69
CA ASN A 651 11.80 25.95 7.31
C ASN A 651 11.99 27.47 7.19
N ILE A 652 12.34 28.18 8.27
CA ILE A 652 12.54 29.65 8.25
C ILE A 652 13.59 30.06 7.23
N ASP A 653 14.76 29.42 7.20
CA ASP A 653 15.83 29.75 6.23
C ASP A 653 15.37 29.64 4.77
N LYS A 654 14.61 28.61 4.45
CA LYS A 654 14.04 28.41 3.11
C LYS A 654 12.99 29.46 2.78
N GLY A 655 12.21 29.90 3.78
CA GLY A 655 11.29 31.01 3.67
C GLY A 655 12.00 32.34 3.41
N LEU A 656 13.08 32.62 4.14
CA LEU A 656 13.92 33.80 3.97
C LEU A 656 14.53 33.83 2.56
N ALA A 657 15.12 32.71 2.13
CA ALA A 657 15.67 32.59 0.78
C ALA A 657 14.61 32.77 -0.30
N SER A 658 13.40 32.25 -0.09
CA SER A 658 12.31 32.35 -1.06
C SER A 658 11.71 33.76 -1.15
N ALA A 659 11.62 34.50 -0.04
CA ALA A 659 11.17 35.88 -0.09
C ALA A 659 12.23 36.79 -0.75
N ALA A 660 13.51 36.54 -0.48
CA ALA A 660 14.61 37.29 -1.06
C ALA A 660 14.86 36.98 -2.55
N ASP A 661 14.30 35.90 -3.09
CA ASP A 661 14.43 35.52 -4.50
C ASP A 661 13.38 36.23 -5.38
N PRO A 662 13.78 37.14 -6.30
CA PRO A 662 12.84 37.81 -7.21
C PRO A 662 12.03 36.85 -8.08
N ASP A 663 12.56 35.69 -8.44
CA ASP A 663 11.84 34.72 -9.26
C ASP A 663 10.73 34.04 -8.46
N CYS A 664 10.92 33.82 -7.16
CA CYS A 664 9.88 33.35 -6.25
C CYS A 664 8.77 34.40 -6.09
N ILE A 665 9.12 35.67 -5.82
CA ILE A 665 8.13 36.76 -5.74
C ILE A 665 7.32 36.87 -7.05
N LYS A 666 8.00 36.87 -8.19
CA LYS A 666 7.39 36.92 -9.52
C LYS A 666 6.53 35.69 -9.83
N SER A 667 6.80 34.55 -9.21
CA SER A 667 6.03 33.31 -9.44
C SER A 667 4.69 33.28 -8.70
N ILE A 668 4.52 34.07 -7.62
CA ILE A 668 3.20 34.30 -7.01
C ILE A 668 2.29 34.92 -8.07
N GLU A 669 2.75 35.91 -8.81
CA GLU A 669 1.95 36.50 -9.87
C GLU A 669 2.79 36.97 -11.04
N SER A 670 2.66 36.25 -12.16
CA SER A 670 3.48 36.46 -13.36
C SER A 670 3.03 37.63 -14.24
N THR A 671 2.22 38.58 -13.71
CA THR A 671 1.68 39.70 -14.47
C THR A 671 1.99 41.07 -13.82
N TRP A 672 1.01 41.99 -13.83
CA TRP A 672 1.19 43.43 -13.75
C TRP A 672 1.51 43.95 -12.36
N TYR A 673 1.08 43.28 -11.28
CA TYR A 673 1.26 43.78 -9.91
C TYR A 673 2.75 43.84 -9.57
N TRP A 674 3.46 42.70 -9.72
CA TRP A 674 4.92 42.67 -9.65
C TRP A 674 5.55 43.62 -10.68
N ALA A 675 5.07 43.65 -11.93
CA ALA A 675 5.67 44.49 -12.97
C ALA A 675 5.57 46.02 -12.70
N THR A 676 4.60 46.45 -11.88
CA THR A 676 4.38 47.86 -11.51
C THR A 676 4.96 48.23 -10.15
N ARG A 677 5.40 47.23 -9.38
CA ARG A 677 6.02 47.36 -8.06
C ARG A 677 7.54 47.16 -8.16
N GLU A 678 8.25 48.20 -8.61
CA GLU A 678 9.73 48.18 -8.74
C GLU A 678 10.43 47.82 -7.42
N ASP A 679 9.81 48.15 -6.30
CA ASP A 679 10.29 47.82 -4.96
C ASP A 679 10.35 46.31 -4.68
N LEU A 680 9.57 45.50 -5.40
CA LEU A 680 9.55 44.03 -5.28
C LEU A 680 10.54 43.32 -6.23
N HIS A 681 11.21 44.04 -7.13
CA HIS A 681 12.05 43.44 -8.19
C HIS A 681 13.36 42.84 -7.66
N ASN A 682 13.74 43.17 -6.44
CA ASN A 682 14.95 42.63 -5.79
C ASN A 682 14.62 41.58 -4.71
N GLY A 683 13.38 41.10 -4.65
CA GLY A 683 12.91 40.28 -3.53
C GLY A 683 12.63 41.13 -2.28
N ILE A 684 12.22 40.45 -1.22
CA ILE A 684 11.90 41.03 0.08
C ILE A 684 12.87 40.44 1.11
N GLU A 685 13.86 41.23 1.51
CA GLU A 685 14.81 40.85 2.58
C GLU A 685 14.14 40.81 3.95
N ASP A 686 14.69 40.02 4.88
CA ASP A 686 14.20 39.85 6.25
C ASP A 686 12.71 39.47 6.35
N ALA A 687 12.23 38.65 5.41
CA ALA A 687 10.85 38.22 5.30
C ALA A 687 10.74 36.73 4.95
N VAL A 688 9.66 36.05 5.34
CA VAL A 688 9.43 34.66 4.95
C VAL A 688 8.34 34.55 3.89
N LEU A 689 8.55 33.65 2.93
CA LEU A 689 7.56 33.27 1.93
C LEU A 689 7.52 31.75 1.81
N TYR A 690 6.38 31.13 2.15
CA TYR A 690 6.20 29.68 2.09
C TYR A 690 5.35 29.25 0.87
N PRO A 691 5.75 28.17 0.17
CA PRO A 691 4.95 27.60 -0.92
C PRO A 691 3.75 26.84 -0.37
N VAL A 692 2.84 26.43 -1.26
CA VAL A 692 1.63 25.68 -0.89
C VAL A 692 1.98 24.30 -0.29
N GLY A 693 3.04 23.66 -0.77
CA GLY A 693 3.47 22.34 -0.29
C GLY A 693 4.91 22.36 0.19
N ILE A 694 5.11 22.08 1.49
CA ILE A 694 6.43 21.83 2.07
C ILE A 694 6.63 20.32 2.25
N LYS A 695 7.83 19.84 1.95
CA LYS A 695 8.19 18.43 2.08
C LYS A 695 9.08 18.23 3.29
N GLN A 696 9.06 17.02 3.83
CA GLN A 696 9.98 16.61 4.88
C GLN A 696 11.46 16.68 4.43
N TYR A 697 12.32 16.70 5.44
CA TYR A 697 13.79 16.73 5.31
C TYR A 697 14.32 17.95 4.56
N ASP A 698 15.60 17.91 4.15
CA ASP A 698 16.22 19.03 3.44
C ASP A 698 15.83 19.07 1.94
N THR A 699 14.52 19.12 1.69
CA THR A 699 13.98 19.31 0.35
C THR A 699 13.85 20.81 0.08
N PRO A 700 14.43 21.36 -1.02
CA PRO A 700 14.23 22.76 -1.39
C PRO A 700 12.78 23.04 -1.74
N PHE A 701 12.35 24.28 -1.51
CA PHE A 701 11.05 24.76 -1.96
C PHE A 701 10.96 24.72 -3.48
N GLY A 702 9.78 24.34 -3.99
CA GLY A 702 9.43 24.54 -5.39
C GLY A 702 8.90 25.96 -5.62
N SER A 703 8.85 26.40 -6.88
CA SER A 703 8.32 27.72 -7.26
C SER A 703 6.79 27.78 -7.40
N SER A 704 6.06 26.79 -6.87
CA SER A 704 4.60 26.70 -7.02
C SER A 704 3.89 27.29 -5.81
N TYR A 705 3.65 28.59 -5.84
CA TYR A 705 2.85 29.32 -4.83
C TYR A 705 1.34 29.34 -5.16
N LEU A 706 0.94 28.88 -6.35
CA LEU A 706 -0.46 28.92 -6.84
C LEU A 706 -1.13 30.29 -6.67
N ASN A 707 -0.34 31.35 -6.80
CA ASN A 707 -0.69 32.74 -6.58
C ASN A 707 -1.07 33.13 -5.15
N GLN A 708 -0.57 32.42 -4.15
CA GLN A 708 -0.90 32.65 -2.74
C GLN A 708 0.33 33.07 -1.93
N THR A 709 0.17 34.11 -1.12
CA THR A 709 1.13 34.46 -0.05
C THR A 709 0.72 33.91 1.33
N MET A 710 -0.57 33.57 1.49
CA MET A 710 -1.19 33.17 2.77
C MET A 710 -0.59 31.95 3.47
N ASN A 711 0.24 31.13 2.82
CA ASN A 711 0.72 29.88 3.41
C ASN A 711 1.48 30.12 4.73
N ALA A 712 2.25 31.20 4.81
CA ALA A 712 2.91 31.64 6.05
C ALA A 712 1.89 32.19 7.06
N LEU A 713 0.92 33.01 6.64
CA LEU A 713 -0.17 33.50 7.51
C LEU A 713 -0.97 32.37 8.18
N PHE A 714 -1.25 31.27 7.45
CA PHE A 714 -1.92 30.12 8.03
C PHE A 714 -1.08 29.48 9.14
N CYS A 715 0.23 29.35 8.94
CA CYS A 715 1.15 28.91 10.00
C CYS A 715 1.18 29.90 11.18
N ALA A 716 1.28 31.20 10.91
CA ALA A 716 1.26 32.24 11.94
C ALA A 716 -0.01 32.19 12.78
N SER A 717 -1.17 31.91 12.18
CA SER A 717 -2.43 31.75 12.90
C SER A 717 -2.37 30.67 13.99
N GLN A 718 -1.63 29.57 13.76
CA GLN A 718 -1.51 28.49 14.74
C GLN A 718 -0.55 28.84 15.87
N VAL A 719 0.56 29.52 15.55
CA VAL A 719 1.52 30.03 16.55
C VAL A 719 0.81 31.03 17.48
N LEU A 720 0.08 31.99 16.91
CA LEU A 720 -0.68 32.99 17.65
C LEU A 720 -1.81 32.38 18.47
N LEU A 721 -2.55 31.43 17.90
CA LEU A 721 -3.62 30.76 18.63
C LEU A 721 -3.06 30.01 19.85
N TYR A 722 -1.97 29.25 19.69
CA TYR A 722 -1.33 28.60 20.84
C TYR A 722 -0.88 29.63 21.89
N TYR A 723 -0.20 30.70 21.48
CA TYR A 723 0.23 31.76 22.39
C TYR A 723 -0.95 32.39 23.14
N ARG A 724 -2.08 32.66 22.48
CA ARG A 724 -3.27 33.23 23.12
C ARG A 724 -3.90 32.30 24.16
N TYR A 725 -3.81 30.99 23.96
CA TYR A 725 -4.31 30.01 24.93
C TYR A 725 -3.38 29.81 26.13
N THR A 726 -2.07 29.95 25.95
CA THR A 726 -1.07 29.58 26.98
C THR A 726 -0.36 30.78 27.61
N LEU A 727 -0.27 31.89 26.89
CA LEU A 727 0.59 33.05 27.15
C LEU A 727 2.06 32.67 27.38
N ASP A 728 2.49 31.52 26.84
CA ASP A 728 3.80 30.95 27.05
C ASP A 728 4.86 31.68 26.21
N LYS A 729 5.50 32.67 26.83
CA LYS A 729 6.62 33.40 26.22
C LYS A 729 7.90 32.56 26.17
N GLU A 730 8.10 31.62 27.11
CA GLU A 730 9.33 30.81 27.10
C GLU A 730 9.36 29.92 25.86
N TRP A 731 8.24 29.29 25.52
CA TRP A 731 8.06 28.55 24.27
C TRP A 731 8.19 29.44 23.02
N LEU A 732 7.54 30.61 23.01
CA LEU A 732 7.51 31.46 21.81
C LEU A 732 8.91 31.97 21.41
N PHE A 733 9.78 32.17 22.41
CA PHE A 733 11.16 32.61 22.26
C PHE A 733 12.18 31.47 22.37
N GLU A 734 11.73 30.20 22.32
CA GLU A 734 12.61 29.04 22.27
C GLU A 734 13.38 29.04 20.95
N GLU A 735 14.70 28.81 21.04
CA GLU A 735 15.61 28.77 19.89
C GLU A 735 15.53 27.41 19.18
N HIS A 736 15.25 27.43 17.88
CA HIS A 736 15.22 26.26 17.01
C HIS A 736 16.33 26.33 15.97
N GLU A 737 17.14 25.27 15.87
CA GLU A 737 18.18 25.15 14.84
C GLU A 737 17.59 24.64 13.52
N THR A 738 17.92 25.30 12.41
CA THR A 738 17.54 24.90 11.05
C THR A 738 18.55 23.92 10.44
N PRO A 739 18.20 23.21 9.36
CA PRO A 739 19.17 22.34 8.65
C PRO A 739 20.42 23.07 8.15
N GLU A 740 20.33 24.37 7.91
CA GLU A 740 21.43 25.24 7.50
C GLU A 740 22.33 25.68 8.67
N GLY A 741 21.97 25.32 9.91
CA GLY A 741 22.73 25.61 11.14
C GLY A 741 22.50 27.01 11.71
N ASN A 742 21.49 27.74 11.23
CA ASN A 742 21.04 28.99 11.84
C ASN A 742 20.03 28.71 12.95
N THR A 743 19.81 29.69 13.81
CA THR A 743 18.88 29.57 14.94
C THR A 743 17.85 30.68 14.88
N TYR A 744 16.58 30.31 15.03
CA TYR A 744 15.44 31.23 15.03
C TYR A 744 14.42 30.83 16.08
N THR A 745 13.59 31.79 16.49
CA THR A 745 12.41 31.54 17.34
C THR A 745 11.13 31.57 16.51
N LEU A 746 10.02 31.04 17.06
CA LEU A 746 8.70 31.20 16.45
C LEU A 746 8.25 32.67 16.45
N TYR A 747 8.74 33.48 17.39
CA TYR A 747 8.56 34.94 17.32
C TYR A 747 9.26 35.56 16.11
N ASP A 748 10.49 35.14 15.79
CA ASP A 748 11.18 35.62 14.59
C ASP A 748 10.40 35.28 13.32
N PHE A 749 9.83 34.07 13.23
CA PHE A 749 8.94 33.70 12.14
C PHE A 749 7.75 34.67 11.99
N LEU A 750 7.05 35.01 13.08
CA LEU A 750 5.94 35.98 13.05
C LEU A 750 6.42 37.36 12.57
N VAL A 751 7.58 37.81 13.03
CA VAL A 751 8.16 39.09 12.62
C VAL A 751 8.53 39.09 11.13
N TYR A 752 9.11 38.00 10.62
CA TYR A 752 9.46 37.86 9.21
C TYR A 752 8.21 37.79 8.31
N ASP A 753 7.15 37.13 8.76
CA ASP A 753 5.87 37.11 8.03
C ASP A 753 5.26 38.53 7.99
N ALA A 754 5.33 39.26 9.10
CA ALA A 754 4.87 40.65 9.16
C ALA A 754 5.70 41.59 8.26
N ASN A 755 7.01 41.35 8.15
CA ASN A 755 7.89 42.09 7.26
C ASN A 755 7.55 41.85 5.78
N PHE A 756 7.15 40.63 5.40
CA PHE A 756 6.66 40.33 4.06
C PHE A 756 5.48 41.25 3.73
N TYR A 757 4.45 41.24 4.57
CA TYR A 757 3.24 42.03 4.30
C TYR A 757 3.45 43.53 4.42
N ALA A 758 4.32 44.00 5.30
CA ALA A 758 4.67 45.42 5.38
C ALA A 758 5.23 45.98 4.06
N GLN A 759 5.90 45.14 3.25
CA GLN A 759 6.32 45.50 1.89
C GLN A 759 5.27 45.14 0.84
N TRP A 760 4.51 44.06 1.00
CA TRP A 760 3.54 43.61 -0.01
C TRP A 760 2.34 44.54 -0.17
N ILE A 761 1.82 45.09 0.94
CA ILE A 761 0.66 45.99 0.97
C ILE A 761 0.99 47.40 0.47
N GLU A 762 -0.03 48.14 0.06
CA GLU A 762 0.09 49.53 -0.40
C GLU A 762 -0.72 50.48 0.47
N LYS A 763 -0.11 51.64 0.80
CA LYS A 763 -0.78 52.74 1.48
C LYS A 763 -1.52 53.61 0.45
N LYS A 764 -2.84 53.73 0.58
CA LYS A 764 -3.71 54.56 -0.27
C LYS A 764 -4.61 55.45 0.58
N GLY A 765 -5.14 56.53 0.02
CA GLY A 765 -6.19 57.29 0.69
C GLY A 765 -7.47 56.46 0.88
N LEU A 766 -8.33 56.89 1.79
CA LEU A 766 -9.60 56.21 2.03
C LEU A 766 -10.43 56.10 0.74
N ARG A 767 -11.22 55.04 0.69
CA ARG A 767 -12.17 54.80 -0.38
C ARG A 767 -13.14 55.99 -0.53
N ILE A 768 -13.39 56.42 -1.77
CA ILE A 768 -14.16 57.65 -2.07
C ILE A 768 -15.69 57.43 -2.25
N ASP A 769 -16.18 56.19 -2.23
CA ASP A 769 -17.62 55.85 -2.35
C ASP A 769 -18.01 54.59 -1.56
N ASP A 770 -19.32 54.39 -1.38
CA ASP A 770 -19.91 53.15 -0.83
C ASP A 770 -20.43 52.20 -1.95
N GLU A 771 -20.27 52.57 -3.23
CA GLU A 771 -20.82 51.82 -4.36
C GLU A 771 -19.84 50.75 -4.85
N TYR A 772 -19.97 49.50 -4.42
CA TYR A 772 -19.14 48.39 -4.92
C TYR A 772 -19.36 48.14 -6.43
N ILE A 773 -18.30 48.33 -7.23
CA ILE A 773 -18.33 47.98 -8.64
C ILE A 773 -18.13 46.46 -8.68
N LYS A 774 -19.20 45.74 -9.04
CA LYS A 774 -19.24 44.28 -9.18
C LYS A 774 -18.58 43.84 -10.50
N ASP A 775 -17.38 44.34 -10.79
CA ASP A 775 -16.63 44.07 -12.01
C ASP A 775 -15.94 42.69 -11.94
N SER A 776 -16.74 41.63 -11.87
CA SER A 776 -16.20 40.32 -12.19
C SER A 776 -16.09 40.19 -13.71
N PRO A 777 -14.92 39.85 -14.29
CA PRO A 777 -14.83 39.44 -15.69
C PRO A 777 -15.69 38.21 -16.03
N SER A 778 -16.27 37.55 -15.02
CA SER A 778 -17.00 36.28 -15.11
C SER A 778 -18.33 36.24 -14.31
N GLY A 779 -18.80 37.35 -13.73
CA GLY A 779 -19.95 37.38 -12.81
C GLY A 779 -19.66 36.87 -11.38
N LEU A 780 -20.68 36.86 -10.51
CA LEU A 780 -20.58 36.53 -9.07
C LEU A 780 -20.10 35.11 -8.73
N ASP A 781 -19.86 34.22 -9.70
CA ASP A 781 -19.58 32.79 -9.51
C ASP A 781 -18.31 32.30 -10.27
N GLY A 782 -17.34 33.18 -10.55
CA GLY A 782 -16.28 32.94 -11.53
C GLY A 782 -14.95 32.32 -11.06
N HIS A 783 -14.34 31.50 -11.92
CA HIS A 783 -13.04 30.81 -11.76
C HIS A 783 -11.85 31.49 -12.44
N ALA A 784 -12.07 32.48 -13.30
CA ALA A 784 -11.01 33.02 -14.12
C ALA A 784 -10.10 33.97 -13.32
N LEU A 785 -8.79 33.94 -13.62
CA LEU A 785 -7.84 34.95 -13.20
C LEU A 785 -8.31 36.33 -13.69
N THR A 786 -8.35 37.28 -12.77
CA THR A 786 -8.53 38.72 -13.04
C THR A 786 -7.26 39.22 -13.73
N LYS A 787 -7.20 39.11 -15.06
CA LYS A 787 -6.06 39.55 -15.89
C LYS A 787 -5.93 41.08 -16.02
N LYS A 788 -6.68 41.83 -15.22
CA LYS A 788 -6.73 43.29 -15.26
C LYS A 788 -6.75 43.83 -13.85
N HIS A 789 -6.01 44.91 -13.68
CA HIS A 789 -6.24 45.94 -12.68
C HIS A 789 -7.74 46.20 -12.48
N SER A 790 -8.23 46.10 -11.25
CA SER A 790 -9.64 46.36 -10.97
C SER A 790 -9.95 47.85 -11.05
N GLN A 791 -11.12 48.20 -11.59
CA GLN A 791 -11.51 49.61 -11.62
C GLN A 791 -11.58 50.20 -10.21
N ASN A 792 -11.90 49.36 -9.21
CA ASN A 792 -11.87 49.69 -7.80
C ASN A 792 -10.51 50.25 -7.34
N TYR A 793 -9.38 49.63 -7.68
CA TYR A 793 -8.07 50.08 -7.20
C TYR A 793 -7.63 51.47 -7.75
N THR A 794 -7.86 51.80 -9.04
CA THR A 794 -7.48 53.13 -9.60
C THR A 794 -8.53 54.19 -9.29
N ASP A 795 -9.81 53.86 -9.42
CA ASP A 795 -10.86 54.88 -9.42
C ASP A 795 -11.34 55.20 -8.01
N LYS A 796 -11.15 54.29 -7.04
CA LYS A 796 -11.76 54.41 -5.70
C LYS A 796 -10.81 54.62 -4.55
N TYR A 797 -9.56 54.19 -4.69
CA TYR A 797 -8.53 54.38 -3.69
C TYR A 797 -7.51 55.40 -4.25
N PRO A 798 -7.63 56.69 -3.90
CA PRO A 798 -6.71 57.70 -4.38
C PRO A 798 -5.29 57.44 -3.86
N GLU A 799 -4.28 57.91 -4.58
CA GLU A 799 -2.91 57.89 -4.07
C GLU A 799 -2.82 58.66 -2.75
N TYR A 800 -2.13 58.07 -1.77
CA TYR A 800 -1.90 58.73 -0.49
C TYR A 800 -1.00 59.96 -0.66
N THR A 801 -1.38 61.05 -0.01
CA THR A 801 -0.59 62.27 0.07
C THR A 801 -0.53 62.75 1.53
N GLU A 802 0.56 63.41 1.93
CA GLU A 802 0.78 63.81 3.33
C GLU A 802 -0.33 64.72 3.91
N ASP A 803 -1.08 65.43 3.05
CA ASP A 803 -2.21 66.27 3.46
C ASP A 803 -3.47 65.47 3.86
N MET A 804 -3.52 64.17 3.55
CA MET A 804 -4.60 63.27 4.00
C MET A 804 -4.48 62.92 5.48
N GLY A 805 -3.31 63.14 6.12
CA GLY A 805 -3.14 62.84 7.55
C GLY A 805 -3.43 61.36 7.87
N ASP A 806 -4.37 61.13 8.78
CA ASP A 806 -4.82 59.79 9.20
C ASP A 806 -5.94 59.22 8.30
N ASP A 807 -6.37 59.94 7.25
CA ASP A 807 -7.40 59.48 6.31
C ASP A 807 -6.80 58.58 5.20
N TYR A 808 -6.30 57.41 5.59
CA TYR A 808 -5.77 56.39 4.66
C TYR A 808 -6.14 54.96 5.06
N CYS A 809 -5.85 54.02 4.15
CA CYS A 809 -5.96 52.60 4.40
C CYS A 809 -4.84 51.82 3.71
N TYR A 810 -4.62 50.58 4.14
CA TYR A 810 -3.78 49.61 3.43
C TYR A 810 -4.63 48.67 2.57
N VAL A 811 -4.22 48.54 1.30
CA VAL A 811 -4.85 47.68 0.29
C VAL A 811 -3.80 46.77 -0.34
N LEU A 812 -4.23 45.69 -0.99
CA LEU A 812 -3.30 44.74 -1.64
C LEU A 812 -3.98 43.93 -2.75
N TYR A 813 -3.15 43.34 -3.62
CA TYR A 813 -3.56 42.23 -4.49
C TYR A 813 -2.93 40.91 -4.06
N ASP A 814 -3.72 39.84 -4.05
CA ASP A 814 -3.25 38.48 -3.74
C ASP A 814 -4.22 37.41 -4.22
N GLY A 815 -3.82 36.14 -4.20
CA GLY A 815 -4.74 35.03 -4.44
C GLY A 815 -5.63 34.75 -3.23
N SER A 816 -6.94 34.94 -3.38
CA SER A 816 -7.90 34.44 -2.39
C SER A 816 -7.89 32.91 -2.27
N GLN A 817 -7.52 32.21 -3.35
CA GLN A 817 -7.42 30.77 -3.48
C GLN A 817 -6.49 30.37 -4.63
N GLU A 818 -6.30 29.06 -4.85
CA GLU A 818 -5.39 28.52 -5.86
C GLU A 818 -5.73 29.03 -7.27
N GLY A 819 -4.75 29.64 -7.93
CA GLY A 819 -4.89 30.15 -9.29
C GLY A 819 -5.83 31.36 -9.40
N SER A 820 -6.00 32.13 -8.33
CA SER A 820 -6.70 33.43 -8.33
C SER A 820 -5.73 34.58 -8.08
N PHE A 821 -6.14 35.82 -8.34
CA PHE A 821 -5.37 37.01 -7.97
C PHE A 821 -6.26 38.24 -7.96
N ASP A 822 -6.67 38.64 -6.77
CA ASP A 822 -7.83 39.48 -6.50
C ASP A 822 -7.44 40.70 -5.69
N PHE A 823 -8.22 41.78 -5.78
CA PHE A 823 -8.01 42.98 -4.96
C PHE A 823 -8.71 42.85 -3.60
N ASN A 824 -7.97 43.13 -2.52
CA ASN A 824 -8.42 43.04 -1.13
C ASN A 824 -9.14 41.71 -0.80
N PRO A 825 -8.50 40.55 -1.02
CA PRO A 825 -9.06 39.27 -0.60
C PRO A 825 -9.15 39.21 0.93
N SER A 826 -10.35 38.97 1.47
CA SER A 826 -10.61 39.06 2.92
C SER A 826 -9.79 38.08 3.74
N VAL A 827 -9.51 36.90 3.19
CA VAL A 827 -8.63 35.89 3.80
C VAL A 827 -7.23 36.45 4.08
N ILE A 828 -6.68 37.28 3.20
CA ILE A 828 -5.36 37.88 3.39
C ILE A 828 -5.46 39.06 4.34
N THR A 829 -6.37 40.01 4.08
CA THR A 829 -6.45 41.23 4.90
C THR A 829 -6.78 40.88 6.35
N GLY A 830 -7.64 39.90 6.57
CA GLY A 830 -7.92 39.39 7.91
C GLY A 830 -6.75 38.64 8.55
N GLY A 831 -6.03 37.81 7.79
CA GLY A 831 -4.83 37.12 8.30
C GLY A 831 -3.70 38.08 8.66
N VAL A 832 -3.46 39.10 7.83
CA VAL A 832 -2.48 40.16 8.10
C VAL A 832 -2.86 40.94 9.35
N LYS A 833 -4.13 41.32 9.48
CA LYS A 833 -4.61 42.02 10.69
C LYS A 833 -4.40 41.16 11.94
N ASN A 834 -4.76 39.88 11.89
CA ASN A 834 -4.54 38.93 12.98
C ASN A 834 -3.06 38.84 13.39
N LEU A 835 -2.16 38.80 12.40
CA LEU A 835 -0.73 38.76 12.64
C LEU A 835 -0.21 40.03 13.33
N MET A 836 -0.61 41.20 12.83
CA MET A 836 -0.20 42.48 13.42
C MET A 836 -0.74 42.64 14.84
N GLU A 837 -2.02 42.32 15.07
CA GLU A 837 -2.65 42.32 16.41
C GLU A 837 -1.94 41.35 17.35
N GLY A 838 -1.61 40.14 16.89
CA GLY A 838 -0.86 39.16 17.66
C GLY A 838 0.53 39.66 18.10
N LEU A 839 1.28 40.31 17.20
CA LEU A 839 2.57 40.93 17.54
C LEU A 839 2.42 42.08 18.55
N ILE A 840 1.35 42.87 18.43
CA ILE A 840 1.01 43.93 19.38
C ILE A 840 0.69 43.35 20.76
N GLU A 841 -0.09 42.25 20.82
CA GLU A 841 -0.46 41.52 22.04
C GLU A 841 0.77 40.94 22.75
N ILE A 842 1.75 40.39 22.01
CA ILE A 842 2.99 39.83 22.58
C ILE A 842 3.78 40.89 23.37
N GLY A 843 3.83 42.11 22.85
CA GLY A 843 4.26 43.30 23.60
C GLY A 843 5.38 44.10 22.95
N LYS A 844 5.32 45.42 23.15
CA LYS A 844 6.28 46.40 22.62
C LYS A 844 7.72 46.14 23.02
N GLU A 845 7.94 45.58 24.21
CA GLU A 845 9.27 45.28 24.74
C GLU A 845 10.03 44.21 23.94
N HIS A 846 9.31 43.40 23.16
CA HIS A 846 9.88 42.35 22.32
C HIS A 846 10.03 42.78 20.85
N ALA A 847 9.42 43.90 20.45
CA ALA A 847 9.52 44.37 19.08
C ALA A 847 10.98 44.65 18.70
N PRO A 848 11.42 44.29 17.48
CA PRO A 848 12.80 44.56 17.03
C PRO A 848 13.20 46.03 17.14
N SER A 849 12.23 46.94 16.97
CA SER A 849 12.38 48.37 17.21
C SER A 849 11.04 49.03 17.55
N ALA A 850 11.10 50.25 18.10
CA ALA A 850 9.90 51.05 18.32
C ALA A 850 9.17 51.36 17.00
N GLU A 851 9.91 51.62 15.91
CA GLU A 851 9.36 51.88 14.58
C GLU A 851 8.62 50.66 14.02
N LYS A 852 9.12 49.43 14.25
CA LYS A 852 8.44 48.20 13.83
C LYS A 852 7.15 48.00 14.61
N TYR A 853 7.15 48.23 15.92
CA TYR A 853 5.93 48.17 16.71
C TYR A 853 4.88 49.19 16.24
N GLU A 854 5.30 50.44 16.00
CA GLU A 854 4.42 51.50 15.49
C GLU A 854 3.88 51.16 14.09
N MET A 855 4.69 50.54 13.22
CA MET A 855 4.26 50.03 11.92
C MET A 855 3.20 48.93 12.06
N TRP A 856 3.35 47.99 12.99
CA TRP A 856 2.34 46.95 13.22
C TRP A 856 1.01 47.56 13.69
N GLN A 857 1.05 48.52 14.61
CA GLN A 857 -0.13 49.27 15.04
C GLN A 857 -0.78 49.99 13.85
N ASP A 858 0.04 50.69 13.05
CA ASP A 858 -0.44 51.44 11.90
C ASP A 858 -1.15 50.54 10.87
N ILE A 859 -0.58 49.38 10.57
CA ILE A 859 -1.16 48.41 9.64
C ILE A 859 -2.45 47.81 10.23
N ALA A 860 -2.45 47.40 11.50
CA ALA A 860 -3.63 46.81 12.14
C ALA A 860 -4.83 47.77 12.17
N ASP A 861 -4.57 49.06 12.41
CA ASP A 861 -5.59 50.09 12.50
C ASP A 861 -6.13 50.52 11.12
N HIS A 862 -5.30 50.45 10.06
CA HIS A 862 -5.64 51.01 8.75
C HIS A 862 -5.80 49.98 7.61
N ILE A 863 -5.52 48.70 7.82
CA ILE A 863 -5.80 47.67 6.80
C ILE A 863 -7.30 47.52 6.58
N VAL A 864 -7.71 47.43 5.31
CA VAL A 864 -9.14 47.34 4.97
C VAL A 864 -9.81 46.12 5.61
N GLY A 865 -10.97 46.37 6.24
CA GLY A 865 -11.77 45.33 6.87
C GLY A 865 -12.60 44.51 5.89
N PRO A 866 -13.26 43.43 6.35
CA PRO A 866 -14.05 42.53 5.50
C PRO A 866 -15.29 43.19 4.90
N GLU A 867 -15.71 44.37 5.37
CA GLU A 867 -16.84 45.13 4.85
C GLU A 867 -16.66 45.49 3.38
N VAL A 868 -15.41 45.63 2.92
CA VAL A 868 -15.13 45.95 1.52
C VAL A 868 -15.49 44.81 0.56
N THR A 869 -15.75 43.60 1.08
CA THR A 869 -16.11 42.42 0.30
C THR A 869 -17.60 42.10 0.36
N ILE A 870 -18.46 43.00 0.86
CA ILE A 870 -19.90 42.73 0.97
C ILE A 870 -20.61 42.84 -0.40
N PHE A 871 -21.34 41.79 -0.77
CA PHE A 871 -22.17 41.74 -1.97
C PHE A 871 -23.62 41.39 -1.65
N GLU A 872 -24.57 41.99 -2.37
CA GLU A 872 -25.95 41.50 -2.41
C GLU A 872 -26.07 40.25 -3.30
N ARG A 873 -26.59 39.15 -2.74
CA ARG A 873 -26.94 37.90 -3.42
C ARG A 873 -28.25 37.34 -2.87
N ASN A 874 -29.21 37.02 -3.75
CA ASN A 874 -30.53 36.49 -3.38
C ASN A 874 -31.30 37.37 -2.36
N GLY A 875 -31.15 38.70 -2.47
CA GLY A 875 -31.80 39.66 -1.57
C GLY A 875 -31.22 39.70 -0.15
N LYS A 876 -30.01 39.15 0.05
CA LYS A 876 -29.25 39.17 1.30
C LYS A 876 -27.83 39.67 1.03
N GLU A 877 -27.24 40.36 2.00
CA GLU A 877 -25.83 40.74 1.97
C GLU A 877 -24.97 39.58 2.46
N ILE A 878 -23.85 39.33 1.77
CA ILE A 878 -22.88 38.26 2.04
C ILE A 878 -21.45 38.76 1.86
N PHE A 879 -20.48 38.08 2.48
CA PHE A 879 -19.06 38.28 2.19
C PHE A 879 -18.66 37.57 0.90
N GLY A 880 -18.03 38.29 -0.03
CA GLY A 880 -17.35 37.75 -1.20
C GLY A 880 -15.91 37.34 -0.90
N LEU A 881 -15.23 36.74 -1.87
CA LEU A 881 -13.81 36.37 -1.76
C LEU A 881 -12.91 37.59 -1.62
N SER A 882 -13.28 38.69 -2.27
CA SER A 882 -12.50 39.93 -2.32
C SER A 882 -13.40 41.11 -2.70
N GLU A 883 -12.86 42.31 -2.81
CA GLU A 883 -13.62 43.48 -3.26
C GLU A 883 -14.13 43.35 -4.71
N ASP A 884 -13.44 42.58 -5.54
CA ASP A 884 -13.78 42.37 -6.96
C ASP A 884 -14.43 41.02 -7.25
N ARG A 885 -14.43 40.10 -6.27
CA ARG A 885 -14.85 38.71 -6.46
C ARG A 885 -15.89 38.33 -5.43
N GLY A 886 -17.07 37.93 -5.91
CA GLY A 886 -18.14 37.34 -5.10
C GLY A 886 -17.76 35.96 -4.53
N ILE A 887 -18.74 35.10 -4.28
CA ILE A 887 -18.47 33.76 -3.72
C ILE A 887 -18.22 32.71 -4.79
N ARG A 888 -17.42 31.70 -4.46
CA ARG A 888 -17.27 30.51 -5.28
C ARG A 888 -18.23 29.42 -4.83
N SER A 889 -19.44 29.44 -5.36
CA SER A 889 -20.53 28.52 -4.99
C SER A 889 -20.24 27.03 -5.23
N ILE A 890 -19.16 26.67 -5.93
CA ILE A 890 -18.74 25.28 -6.11
C ILE A 890 -17.61 24.83 -5.17
N SER A 891 -17.08 25.71 -4.32
CA SER A 891 -15.93 25.44 -3.44
C SER A 891 -16.24 25.66 -1.96
N ALA A 892 -15.28 25.32 -1.10
CA ALA A 892 -15.31 25.69 0.31
C ALA A 892 -15.48 27.21 0.50
N PRO A 893 -16.02 27.66 1.65
CA PRO A 893 -16.23 29.07 1.97
C PRO A 893 -14.93 29.80 2.30
N VAL A 894 -14.01 29.88 1.34
CA VAL A 894 -12.71 30.56 1.46
C VAL A 894 -12.86 32.04 1.84
N ASN A 895 -13.93 32.66 1.35
CA ASN A 895 -14.32 34.03 1.69
C ASN A 895 -14.59 34.25 3.18
N MET A 896 -14.72 33.19 3.98
CA MET A 896 -14.92 33.24 5.43
C MET A 896 -13.65 32.90 6.22
N GLU A 897 -12.49 32.74 5.59
CA GLU A 897 -11.24 32.39 6.29
C GLU A 897 -10.68 33.51 7.17
N PHE A 898 -11.13 34.76 6.96
CA PHE A 898 -10.90 35.86 7.90
C PHE A 898 -11.62 35.65 9.25
N VAL A 899 -12.70 34.86 9.29
CA VAL A 899 -13.38 34.45 10.53
C VAL A 899 -12.59 33.37 11.26
N HIS A 900 -12.12 32.37 10.51
CA HIS A 900 -11.27 31.31 11.02
C HIS A 900 -10.42 30.69 9.89
N PRO A 901 -9.08 30.67 10.01
CA PRO A 901 -8.30 30.98 11.21
C PRO A 901 -7.89 32.46 11.36
N GLY A 902 -8.45 33.38 10.56
CA GLY A 902 -8.12 34.81 10.65
C GLY A 902 -8.57 35.51 11.94
N ASP A 903 -9.49 34.92 12.73
CA ASP A 903 -9.94 35.43 14.03
C ASP A 903 -10.48 36.87 14.03
N GLN A 904 -10.91 37.41 12.88
CA GLN A 904 -11.36 38.81 12.77
C GLN A 904 -12.88 38.99 12.95
N LEU A 905 -13.63 37.89 13.05
CA LEU A 905 -15.06 37.92 13.33
C LEU A 905 -15.41 36.77 14.29
N GLY A 906 -16.14 37.09 15.36
CA GLY A 906 -16.51 36.15 16.41
C GLY A 906 -17.74 36.60 17.19
N PHE A 907 -18.05 35.92 18.29
CA PHE A 907 -19.31 36.09 19.01
C PHE A 907 -19.64 37.55 19.40
N ASP A 908 -18.64 38.33 19.79
CA ASP A 908 -18.81 39.72 20.25
C ASP A 908 -18.66 40.79 19.14
N SER A 909 -18.54 40.37 17.87
CA SER A 909 -18.41 41.28 16.74
C SER A 909 -19.72 42.03 16.41
N ASP A 910 -19.65 43.01 15.50
CA ASP A 910 -20.81 43.79 15.06
C ASP A 910 -21.96 42.87 14.60
N PRO A 911 -23.17 42.98 15.19
CA PRO A 911 -24.34 42.18 14.80
C PRO A 911 -24.66 42.22 13.31
N TYR A 912 -24.41 43.35 12.63
CA TYR A 912 -24.60 43.46 11.18
C TYR A 912 -23.64 42.52 10.42
N LEU A 913 -22.36 42.53 10.77
CA LEU A 913 -21.36 41.66 10.13
C LEU A 913 -21.60 40.18 10.46
N LEU A 914 -22.09 39.87 11.66
CA LEU A 914 -22.54 38.52 12.01
C LEU A 914 -23.74 38.07 11.17
N GLU A 915 -24.70 38.95 10.90
CA GLU A 915 -25.82 38.65 10.01
C GLU A 915 -25.34 38.41 8.57
N VAL A 916 -24.41 39.22 8.05
CA VAL A 916 -23.77 39.02 6.75
C VAL A 916 -23.02 37.68 6.72
N GLY A 917 -22.32 37.31 7.80
CA GLY A 917 -21.65 36.02 7.96
C GLY A 917 -22.65 34.86 7.93
N CYS A 918 -23.74 34.94 8.67
CA CYS A 918 -24.83 33.96 8.66
C CYS A 918 -25.45 33.81 7.25
N ASN A 919 -25.72 34.93 6.57
CA ASN A 919 -26.24 34.94 5.21
C ASN A 919 -25.25 34.32 4.21
N THR A 920 -23.96 34.44 4.47
CA THR A 920 -22.90 33.81 3.68
C THR A 920 -22.91 32.30 3.88
N MET A 921 -23.05 31.82 5.13
CA MET A 921 -23.14 30.39 5.45
C MET A 921 -24.42 29.72 4.94
N ASP A 922 -25.54 30.45 4.87
CA ASP A 922 -26.77 30.00 4.18
C ASP A 922 -26.52 29.65 2.71
N GLN A 923 -25.52 30.28 2.08
CA GLN A 923 -25.21 30.17 0.65
C GLN A 923 -23.89 29.41 0.38
N ALA A 924 -23.19 28.95 1.41
CA ALA A 924 -21.94 28.22 1.30
C ALA A 924 -22.14 26.80 0.74
N ASN A 925 -21.12 26.28 0.03
CA ASN A 925 -21.13 24.90 -0.44
C ASN A 925 -20.63 23.92 0.63
N TRP A 926 -21.51 23.57 1.55
CA TRP A 926 -21.27 22.55 2.57
C TRP A 926 -20.91 21.16 2.00
N GLY A 927 -21.29 20.86 0.75
CA GLY A 927 -20.99 19.59 0.10
C GLY A 927 -19.56 19.45 -0.40
N SER A 928 -18.82 20.55 -0.55
CA SER A 928 -17.42 20.52 -0.97
C SER A 928 -16.57 19.75 0.04
N VAL A 929 -15.63 18.95 -0.45
CA VAL A 929 -14.72 18.15 0.38
C VAL A 929 -13.87 19.05 1.31
N ASN A 930 -13.44 20.21 0.80
CA ASN A 930 -12.64 21.21 1.54
C ASN A 930 -13.45 21.99 2.58
N SER A 931 -14.79 21.85 2.60
CA SER A 931 -15.64 22.54 3.59
C SER A 931 -15.61 21.85 4.95
N THR A 932 -15.28 20.56 4.99
CA THR A 932 -15.39 19.70 6.18
C THR A 932 -14.67 20.28 7.42
N PRO A 933 -13.38 20.68 7.35
CA PRO A 933 -12.69 21.25 8.51
C PRO A 933 -12.90 22.77 8.68
N LYS A 934 -13.61 23.44 7.76
CA LYS A 934 -13.71 24.92 7.71
C LYS A 934 -15.10 25.43 8.07
N ALA A 935 -16.09 25.04 7.27
CA ALA A 935 -17.43 25.60 7.30
C ALA A 935 -18.13 25.46 8.66
N PRO A 936 -18.02 24.32 9.38
CA PRO A 936 -18.63 24.20 10.71
C PRO A 936 -18.08 25.23 11.71
N THR A 937 -16.77 25.44 11.75
CA THR A 937 -16.13 26.39 12.68
C THR A 937 -16.50 27.83 12.34
N MET A 938 -16.44 28.20 11.06
CA MET A 938 -16.85 29.52 10.59
C MET A 938 -18.32 29.81 10.93
N ALA A 939 -19.21 28.83 10.75
CA ALA A 939 -20.62 28.97 11.11
C ALA A 939 -20.83 29.14 12.62
N ALA A 940 -20.12 28.37 13.45
CA ALA A 940 -20.20 28.51 14.90
C ALA A 940 -19.81 29.93 15.34
N ARG A 941 -18.69 30.46 14.81
CA ARG A 941 -18.17 31.78 15.18
C ARG A 941 -19.01 32.97 14.74
N VAL A 942 -19.77 32.84 13.65
CA VAL A 942 -20.71 33.89 13.21
C VAL A 942 -22.10 33.76 13.83
N GLN A 943 -22.26 32.94 14.88
CA GLN A 943 -23.53 32.68 15.56
C GLN A 943 -24.62 32.09 14.64
N TYR A 944 -24.24 31.21 13.72
CA TYR A 944 -25.21 30.50 12.89
C TYR A 944 -26.14 29.65 13.76
N ASP A 945 -27.42 29.55 13.37
CA ASP A 945 -28.43 28.79 14.12
C ASP A 945 -27.95 27.36 14.45
N ALA A 946 -27.94 27.02 15.74
CA ALA A 946 -27.32 25.80 16.24
C ALA A 946 -28.00 24.53 15.69
N ASP A 947 -29.33 24.52 15.58
CA ASP A 947 -30.07 23.37 15.02
C ASP A 947 -29.73 23.18 13.54
N LYS A 948 -29.63 24.27 12.77
CA LYS A 948 -29.15 24.20 11.38
C LYS A 948 -27.71 23.72 11.32
N LEU A 949 -26.81 24.21 12.17
CA LEU A 949 -25.41 23.80 12.18
C LEU A 949 -25.26 22.30 12.47
N VAL A 950 -25.94 21.79 13.50
CA VAL A 950 -25.98 20.35 13.80
C VAL A 950 -26.54 19.55 12.63
N SER A 951 -27.60 20.04 11.98
CA SER A 951 -28.14 19.42 10.77
C SER A 951 -27.12 19.38 9.63
N LYS A 952 -26.32 20.44 9.43
CA LYS A 952 -25.25 20.49 8.43
C LYS A 952 -24.11 19.54 8.77
N ILE A 953 -23.65 19.50 10.02
CA ILE A 953 -22.60 18.59 10.48
C ILE A 953 -23.01 17.13 10.24
N ASN A 954 -24.24 16.77 10.63
CA ASN A 954 -24.78 15.43 10.37
C ASN A 954 -24.80 15.10 8.87
N THR A 955 -25.26 16.03 8.04
CA THR A 955 -25.45 15.81 6.59
C THR A 955 -24.13 15.74 5.83
N TYR A 956 -23.14 16.57 6.18
CA TYR A 956 -21.96 16.79 5.34
C TYR A 956 -20.64 16.25 5.93
N VAL A 957 -20.62 15.94 7.22
CA VAL A 957 -19.45 15.39 7.92
C VAL A 957 -19.72 13.96 8.38
N ILE A 958 -20.73 13.78 9.26
CA ILE A 958 -20.96 12.49 9.92
C ILE A 958 -21.49 11.43 8.94
N SER A 959 -22.26 11.82 7.94
CA SER A 959 -22.71 10.92 6.87
C SER A 959 -21.57 10.28 6.07
N LYS A 960 -20.38 10.91 6.06
CA LYS A 960 -19.15 10.43 5.43
C LYS A 960 -18.21 9.72 6.40
N MET A 961 -18.53 9.73 7.69
CA MET A 961 -17.71 9.15 8.75
C MET A 961 -17.87 7.63 8.78
N ARG A 962 -16.79 6.91 8.47
CA ARG A 962 -16.70 5.46 8.46
C ARG A 962 -16.66 4.89 9.89
N ALA A 963 -16.79 3.57 10.02
CA ALA A 963 -16.80 2.89 11.32
C ALA A 963 -15.52 3.13 12.13
N ASN A 964 -14.39 3.30 11.46
CA ASN A 964 -13.09 3.66 12.03
C ASN A 964 -12.91 5.17 12.27
N TYR A 965 -14.01 5.94 12.34
CA TYR A 965 -14.03 7.39 12.58
C TYR A 965 -13.43 8.28 11.48
N TYR A 966 -12.80 7.70 10.46
CA TYR A 966 -12.28 8.45 9.30
C TYR A 966 -13.43 9.10 8.52
N VAL A 967 -13.29 10.37 8.19
CA VAL A 967 -14.26 11.11 7.35
C VAL A 967 -13.81 11.04 5.90
N ASP A 968 -14.48 10.21 5.11
CA ASP A 968 -14.05 9.87 3.76
C ASP A 968 -14.55 10.87 2.70
N ASP A 969 -13.60 11.43 1.96
CA ASP A 969 -13.84 12.29 0.80
C ASP A 969 -13.08 11.83 -0.47
N ASN A 970 -12.47 10.63 -0.43
CA ASN A 970 -11.63 10.02 -1.46
C ASN A 970 -10.43 10.88 -1.95
N THR A 971 -10.12 11.98 -1.27
CA THR A 971 -9.25 13.02 -1.83
C THR A 971 -8.15 13.39 -0.86
N HIS A 972 -8.49 13.96 0.29
CA HIS A 972 -7.51 14.44 1.27
C HIS A 972 -7.50 13.49 2.47
N GLY A 973 -6.70 13.78 3.50
CA GLY A 973 -6.46 12.86 4.61
C GLY A 973 -7.09 13.28 5.93
N TRP A 974 -6.26 13.44 6.96
CA TRP A 974 -6.69 13.54 8.36
C TRP A 974 -7.20 14.92 8.79
N GLU A 975 -7.15 15.93 7.92
CA GLU A 975 -7.41 17.32 8.27
C GLU A 975 -8.83 17.59 8.80
N LYS A 976 -9.75 16.65 8.56
CA LYS A 976 -11.15 16.68 8.99
C LYS A 976 -11.31 16.59 10.50
N VAL A 977 -10.31 16.08 11.22
CA VAL A 977 -10.34 16.05 12.70
C VAL A 977 -10.48 17.46 13.28
N GLY A 978 -10.08 18.49 12.53
CA GLY A 978 -10.24 19.91 12.90
C GLY A 978 -11.68 20.35 13.14
N VAL A 979 -12.69 19.61 12.65
CA VAL A 979 -14.11 19.91 12.85
C VAL A 979 -14.50 19.96 14.33
N ARG A 980 -13.71 19.35 15.22
CA ARG A 980 -13.91 19.42 16.68
C ARG A 980 -13.88 20.86 17.21
N GLU A 981 -13.15 21.77 16.56
CA GLU A 981 -13.15 23.20 16.91
C GLU A 981 -14.56 23.80 16.83
N ALA A 982 -15.35 23.42 15.83
CA ALA A 982 -16.73 23.90 15.70
C ALA A 982 -17.59 23.50 16.91
N LEU A 983 -17.42 22.27 17.38
CA LEU A 983 -18.15 21.77 18.55
C LEU A 983 -17.71 22.51 19.83
N ASN A 984 -16.43 22.85 19.95
CA ASN A 984 -15.93 23.68 21.06
C ASN A 984 -16.51 25.09 21.01
N ASN A 985 -16.46 25.78 19.85
CA ASN A 985 -17.01 27.14 19.68
C ASN A 985 -18.54 27.21 19.86
N MET A 986 -19.27 26.10 19.68
CA MET A 986 -20.70 26.06 20.01
C MET A 986 -20.97 26.07 21.52
N MET A 987 -19.97 25.76 22.35
CA MET A 987 -20.09 25.66 23.80
C MET A 987 -19.44 26.81 24.55
N VAL A 988 -18.26 27.27 24.10
CA VAL A 988 -17.39 28.21 24.81
C VAL A 988 -16.76 29.25 23.89
#